data_AF-A0A5E4MF88-F1
#
_entry.id   AF-A0A5E4MF88-F1
#
_cell.length_a   1.000
_cell.length_b   1.000
_cell.length_c   1.000
_cell.angle_alpha   90.00
_cell.angle_beta   90.00
_cell.angle_gamma   90.00
#
_symmetry.space_group_name_H-M   'P 1'
#
loop_
_entity.id
_entity.type
_entity.pdbx_description
1 polymer ?
#
loop_
_entity_poly.entity_id
_entity_poly.type
_entity_poly.pdbx_seq_one_letter_code
_entity_poly.pdbx_strand_id
1 'polypeptide(L)'
;MLQKITVVLLCLVAVNGINNNNNNCSTEAHDDLIRTLTKLFTQKHVQTVSVSTCWRSDKKSRLLFELSSVDISVNFYQTAIPVYHHTWYRYGILVDVSCTQIATVLFQQASKDRLFDMRNNWILINSRADCVSSNDGQQVALETFETYLSEAYVLPESNVFLLVQTNDRDSSWDIWEGFKVSKTERIRVYRHGSASVNRLEVLDNNSVSLRSDLRGITLKATTVISEPKMFKGFYPFAETDLDIFAHMHNDMNIVLQDQLNFRMNLMIVDSFGWDLGNGSFSGLTGQLQRDECDFGGIGSFIRADRMTVIDYTVGTFYREPSALFKQPPLSSVRNICVLPFKFEVWMAMLITLVGFTVLIIFLAWMTQRFEKNGDEALTILDSVIIVHGAICQQGYTMNLNTISIRVAIFVLFLTAVFLFTSYSASIVALLQSPSDSIKTVRDLVESSMTFTAQISPYGQVYFDETDDPYLRKLYNKKMKHQGTQKFTLASEGIAKIRTEFHGFMVVSAYKLISRLWREEEKCGFSEIQLFKLPILALAVIKKSGYKDIFKQKLMHQEEVGIKNRIIRRWIPPKPMCDSSNRANQFVSVSIKEIYPMLQIYGFGLCVSIVVLFLEIGYETYTRYRAKHDDDLFYKIFGFTYNKR
;
A
#
# COMPACT_ATOMS: atom_id res chain seq x y z
N MET A 1 23.91 -46.89 -4.05
CA MET A 1 23.49 -48.27 -3.70
C MET A 1 24.16 -48.78 -2.42
N LEU A 2 25.43 -48.43 -2.12
CA LEU A 2 26.08 -48.78 -0.84
C LEU A 2 25.65 -47.95 0.39
N GLN A 3 24.99 -46.79 0.21
CA GLN A 3 24.47 -45.99 1.33
C GLN A 3 23.08 -46.44 1.83
N LYS A 4 22.43 -47.36 1.10
CA LYS A 4 21.10 -47.91 1.44
C LYS A 4 21.16 -49.14 2.37
N ILE A 5 22.32 -49.80 2.46
CA ILE A 5 22.49 -51.02 3.27
C ILE A 5 22.86 -50.69 4.73
N THR A 6 23.52 -49.55 4.96
CA THR A 6 23.99 -49.14 6.31
C THR A 6 22.87 -48.67 7.24
N VAL A 7 21.73 -48.20 6.70
CA VAL A 7 20.58 -47.76 7.51
C VAL A 7 19.73 -48.94 7.98
N VAL A 8 19.71 -50.04 7.23
CA VAL A 8 18.95 -51.26 7.60
C VAL A 8 19.62 -52.00 8.77
N LEU A 9 20.96 -51.95 8.88
CA LEU A 9 21.68 -52.68 9.93
C LEU A 9 21.70 -51.96 11.30
N LEU A 10 21.57 -50.63 11.33
CA LEU A 10 21.66 -49.84 12.58
C LEU A 10 20.34 -49.77 13.37
N CYS A 11 19.19 -50.10 12.77
CA CYS A 11 17.90 -50.17 13.49
C CYS A 11 17.66 -51.50 14.22
N LEU A 12 18.43 -52.56 13.93
CA LEU A 12 18.23 -53.90 14.52
C LEU A 12 18.72 -54.03 15.97
N VAL A 13 19.43 -53.03 16.51
CA VAL A 13 20.09 -53.13 17.83
C VAL A 13 19.33 -52.44 18.97
N ALA A 14 18.22 -51.73 18.70
CA ALA A 14 17.48 -50.99 19.73
C ALA A 14 16.11 -51.58 20.13
N VAL A 15 15.84 -52.86 19.83
CA VAL A 15 14.53 -53.49 20.06
C VAL A 15 14.71 -54.75 20.92
N ASN A 16 15.05 -54.59 22.19
CA ASN A 16 14.88 -55.65 23.19
C ASN A 16 14.61 -55.02 24.57
N GLY A 17 13.33 -54.83 24.87
CA GLY A 17 12.81 -54.44 26.18
C GLY A 17 11.46 -55.11 26.38
N ILE A 18 11.45 -56.14 27.20
CA ILE A 18 10.34 -57.06 27.48
C ILE A 18 9.23 -56.31 28.24
N ASN A 19 7.97 -56.46 27.81
CA ASN A 19 6.84 -56.53 28.72
C ASN A 19 5.69 -57.34 28.10
N ASN A 20 5.40 -58.48 28.73
CA ASN A 20 4.35 -59.42 28.35
C ASN A 20 3.01 -58.94 28.91
N ASN A 21 2.06 -58.61 28.03
CA ASN A 21 0.64 -58.73 28.33
C ASN A 21 -0.07 -59.30 27.08
N ASN A 22 -0.75 -60.43 27.28
CA ASN A 22 -1.48 -61.17 26.25
C ASN A 22 -2.81 -60.49 25.96
N ASN A 23 -2.96 -59.85 24.79
CA ASN A 23 -4.25 -59.55 24.19
C ASN A 23 -4.30 -60.24 22.82
N ASN A 24 -5.02 -61.38 22.75
CA ASN A 24 -5.28 -62.12 21.53
C ASN A 24 -6.41 -61.45 20.74
N CYS A 25 -6.08 -60.48 19.90
CA CYS A 25 -6.86 -60.18 18.69
C CYS A 25 -6.19 -60.95 17.53
N SER A 26 -6.96 -61.53 16.59
CA SER A 26 -6.43 -62.41 15.53
C SER A 26 -5.34 -61.72 14.69
N THR A 27 -4.33 -62.47 14.25
CA THR A 27 -3.19 -61.94 13.47
C THR A 27 -3.63 -61.30 12.15
N GLU A 28 -4.65 -61.86 11.50
CA GLU A 28 -5.18 -61.37 10.21
C GLU A 28 -5.81 -59.96 10.32
N ALA A 29 -6.59 -59.70 11.37
CA ALA A 29 -7.22 -58.39 11.59
C ALA A 29 -6.19 -57.26 11.78
N HIS A 30 -5.01 -57.59 12.31
CA HIS A 30 -3.95 -56.61 12.54
C HIS A 30 -3.16 -56.29 11.27
N ASP A 31 -2.95 -57.26 10.38
CA ASP A 31 -2.34 -57.02 9.07
C ASP A 31 -3.26 -56.19 8.17
N ASP A 32 -4.57 -56.38 8.29
CA ASP A 32 -5.56 -55.55 7.59
C ASP A 32 -5.59 -54.11 8.10
N LEU A 33 -5.43 -53.90 9.41
CA LEU A 33 -5.27 -52.58 10.01
C LEU A 33 -4.01 -51.88 9.47
N ILE A 34 -2.87 -52.56 9.40
CA ILE A 34 -1.62 -51.99 8.88
C ILE A 34 -1.81 -51.56 7.41
N ARG A 35 -2.41 -52.41 6.57
CA ARG A 35 -2.68 -52.07 5.16
C ARG A 35 -3.64 -50.88 5.04
N THR A 36 -4.65 -50.82 5.89
CA THR A 36 -5.60 -49.69 5.96
C THR A 36 -4.90 -48.39 6.37
N LEU A 37 -4.03 -48.42 7.38
CA LEU A 37 -3.22 -47.27 7.81
C LEU A 37 -2.30 -46.76 6.69
N THR A 38 -1.63 -47.65 5.97
CA THR A 38 -0.78 -47.30 4.83
C THR A 38 -1.58 -46.54 3.76
N LYS A 39 -2.78 -47.00 3.42
CA LYS A 39 -3.67 -46.30 2.47
C LYS A 39 -4.09 -44.93 2.98
N LEU A 40 -4.47 -44.81 4.25
CA LEU A 40 -4.86 -43.54 4.88
C LEU A 40 -3.73 -42.51 4.84
N PHE A 41 -2.52 -42.89 5.24
CA PHE A 41 -1.36 -42.00 5.22
C PHE A 41 -0.98 -41.58 3.79
N THR A 42 -1.07 -42.51 2.82
CA THR A 42 -0.82 -42.22 1.41
C THR A 42 -1.83 -41.21 0.85
N GLN A 43 -3.12 -41.39 1.12
CA GLN A 43 -4.17 -40.45 0.68
C GLN A 43 -4.01 -39.06 1.32
N LYS A 44 -3.57 -39.01 2.59
CA LYS A 44 -3.30 -37.74 3.29
C LYS A 44 -1.96 -37.09 2.89
N HIS A 45 -1.18 -37.70 1.99
CA HIS A 45 0.15 -37.26 1.54
C HIS A 45 1.15 -37.07 2.69
N VAL A 46 1.18 -38.01 3.62
CA VAL A 46 2.12 -38.00 4.75
C VAL A 46 3.47 -38.55 4.31
N GLN A 47 4.57 -37.88 4.69
CA GLN A 47 5.94 -38.31 4.33
C GLN A 47 6.68 -39.01 5.48
N THR A 48 6.32 -38.68 6.72
CA THR A 48 6.92 -39.27 7.93
C THR A 48 5.83 -39.58 8.95
N VAL A 49 5.90 -40.77 9.55
CA VAL A 49 4.98 -41.24 10.58
C VAL A 49 5.74 -41.50 11.87
N SER A 50 5.29 -40.89 12.96
CA SER A 50 5.69 -41.25 14.32
C SER A 50 4.72 -42.25 14.91
N VAL A 51 5.23 -43.37 15.41
CA VAL A 51 4.43 -44.45 15.97
C VAL A 51 4.70 -44.55 17.46
N SER A 52 3.66 -44.33 18.25
CA SER A 52 3.65 -44.46 19.70
C SER A 52 2.62 -45.52 20.10
N THR A 53 3.03 -46.79 20.07
CA THR A 53 2.16 -47.94 20.34
C THR A 53 2.82 -48.94 21.29
N CYS A 54 2.00 -49.65 22.06
CA CYS A 54 2.41 -50.80 22.89
C CYS A 54 2.37 -52.11 22.10
N TRP A 55 2.46 -52.05 20.77
CA TRP A 55 2.55 -53.22 19.91
C TRP A 55 3.87 -53.97 20.10
N ARG A 56 3.82 -55.30 19.89
CA ARG A 56 5.00 -56.17 19.86
C ARG A 56 5.93 -55.84 18.68
N SER A 57 7.19 -56.24 18.79
CA SER A 57 8.26 -55.91 17.84
C SER A 57 8.04 -56.46 16.43
N ASP A 58 7.40 -57.61 16.31
CA ASP A 58 6.98 -58.23 15.04
C ASP A 58 6.02 -57.31 14.27
N LYS A 59 4.99 -56.81 14.96
CA LYS A 59 3.97 -55.90 14.39
C LYS A 59 4.56 -54.55 14.01
N LYS A 60 5.47 -54.01 14.83
CA LYS A 60 6.22 -52.78 14.52
C LYS A 60 7.08 -52.95 13.27
N SER A 61 7.77 -54.09 13.13
CA SER A 61 8.58 -54.40 11.95
C SER A 61 7.74 -54.53 10.69
N ARG A 62 6.55 -55.13 10.80
CA ARG A 62 5.59 -55.24 9.69
C ARG A 62 5.08 -53.86 9.22
N LEU A 63 4.67 -53.01 10.16
CA LEU A 63 4.25 -51.63 9.87
C LEU A 63 5.37 -50.83 9.19
N LEU A 64 6.61 -50.95 9.69
CA LEU A 64 7.78 -50.31 9.09
C LEU A 64 7.98 -50.73 7.63
N PHE A 65 7.90 -52.04 7.34
CA PHE A 65 8.07 -52.56 5.99
C PHE A 65 6.98 -52.07 5.03
N GLU A 66 5.71 -52.15 5.44
CA GLU A 66 4.57 -51.72 4.61
C GLU A 66 4.61 -50.22 4.31
N LEU A 67 4.86 -49.36 5.30
CA LEU A 67 4.97 -47.92 5.07
C LEU A 67 6.22 -47.54 4.25
N SER A 68 7.34 -48.21 4.48
CA SER A 68 8.56 -47.97 3.69
C SER A 68 8.40 -48.39 2.23
N SER A 69 7.52 -49.34 1.93
CA SER A 69 7.25 -49.79 0.55
C SER A 69 6.58 -48.72 -0.32
N VAL A 70 5.95 -47.72 0.30
CA VAL A 70 5.34 -46.54 -0.34
C VAL A 70 6.10 -45.25 -0.01
N ASP A 71 7.39 -45.36 0.28
CA ASP A 71 8.30 -44.23 0.56
C ASP A 71 7.92 -43.38 1.79
N ILE A 72 7.20 -43.94 2.77
CA ILE A 72 6.88 -43.26 4.02
C ILE A 72 7.89 -43.65 5.10
N SER A 73 8.58 -42.64 5.65
CA SER A 73 9.55 -42.84 6.74
C SER A 73 8.83 -43.07 8.07
N VAL A 74 9.29 -44.03 8.87
CA VAL A 74 8.65 -44.41 10.15
C VAL A 74 9.63 -44.30 11.30
N ASN A 75 9.22 -43.58 12.34
CA ASN A 75 9.97 -43.44 13.58
C ASN A 75 9.16 -43.99 14.75
N PHE A 76 9.76 -44.84 15.59
CA PHE A 76 9.10 -45.40 16.77
C PHE A 76 9.54 -44.64 18.01
N TYR A 77 8.57 -44.19 18.81
CA TYR A 77 8.82 -43.48 20.07
C TYR A 77 8.12 -44.18 21.22
N GLN A 78 8.78 -44.23 22.37
CA GLN A 78 8.27 -44.88 23.59
C GLN A 78 7.61 -43.91 24.57
N THR A 79 8.01 -42.63 24.59
CA THR A 79 7.58 -41.68 25.64
C THR A 79 7.31 -40.26 25.15
N ALA A 80 8.06 -39.76 24.18
CA ALA A 80 7.88 -38.41 23.62
C ALA A 80 8.18 -38.41 22.12
N ILE A 81 7.35 -37.74 21.33
CA ILE A 81 7.62 -37.48 19.92
C ILE A 81 8.51 -36.23 19.87
N PRO A 82 9.78 -36.31 19.41
CA PRO A 82 10.61 -35.15 19.17
C PRO A 82 9.96 -34.36 18.03
N VAL A 83 9.38 -33.22 18.38
CA VAL A 83 8.74 -32.36 17.40
C VAL A 83 9.80 -31.51 16.73
N TYR A 84 10.13 -31.84 15.49
CA TYR A 84 10.90 -30.94 14.65
C TYR A 84 9.98 -29.85 14.09
N HIS A 85 10.08 -28.64 14.64
CA HIS A 85 9.25 -27.49 14.26
C HIS A 85 9.52 -26.91 12.85
N HIS A 86 10.31 -27.59 12.01
CA HIS A 86 10.85 -27.05 10.76
C HIS A 86 10.60 -27.91 9.53
N THR A 87 9.67 -28.86 9.57
CA THR A 87 9.37 -29.68 8.39
C THR A 87 8.30 -29.03 7.52
N TRP A 88 8.58 -28.88 6.22
CA TRP A 88 7.63 -28.32 5.24
C TRP A 88 6.57 -29.32 4.76
N TYR A 89 6.60 -30.56 5.23
CA TYR A 89 5.73 -31.66 4.79
C TYR A 89 4.71 -32.07 5.86
N ARG A 90 3.68 -32.83 5.45
CA ARG A 90 2.66 -33.37 6.36
C ARG A 90 3.21 -34.51 7.20
N TYR A 91 2.97 -34.44 8.50
CA TYR A 91 3.45 -35.40 9.48
C TYR A 91 2.31 -36.29 9.95
N GLY A 92 2.55 -37.59 10.05
CA GLY A 92 1.61 -38.56 10.60
C GLY A 92 1.99 -38.95 12.01
N ILE A 93 1.01 -39.07 12.90
CA ILE A 93 1.22 -39.50 14.28
C ILE A 93 0.23 -40.61 14.58
N LEU A 94 0.74 -41.82 14.77
CA LEU A 94 -0.03 -43.01 15.11
C LEU A 94 0.08 -43.28 16.61
N VAL A 95 -1.05 -43.24 17.33
CA VAL A 95 -1.09 -43.46 18.77
C VAL A 95 -2.08 -44.56 19.11
N ASP A 96 -1.62 -45.54 19.88
CA ASP A 96 -2.51 -46.52 20.50
C ASP A 96 -2.93 -46.02 21.87
N VAL A 97 -4.20 -45.58 21.98
CA VAL A 97 -4.74 -44.98 23.21
C VAL A 97 -4.91 -46.00 24.33
N SER A 98 -4.90 -47.30 24.02
CA SER A 98 -4.98 -48.35 25.03
C SER A 98 -3.73 -48.41 25.93
N CYS A 99 -2.64 -47.78 25.50
CA CYS A 99 -1.40 -47.62 26.25
C CYS A 99 -1.48 -46.38 27.15
N THR A 100 -2.33 -46.45 28.18
CA THR A 100 -2.84 -45.32 28.99
C THR A 100 -1.76 -44.35 29.52
N GLN A 101 -0.61 -44.85 29.98
CA GLN A 101 0.46 -44.00 30.52
C GLN A 101 1.19 -43.18 29.44
N ILE A 102 1.28 -43.70 28.22
CA ILE A 102 2.01 -43.06 27.12
C ILE A 102 1.10 -42.04 26.43
N ALA A 103 -0.16 -42.41 26.20
CA ALA A 103 -1.12 -41.56 25.51
C ALA A 103 -1.41 -40.26 26.27
N THR A 104 -1.61 -40.33 27.59
CA THR A 104 -1.94 -39.15 28.42
C THR A 104 -0.80 -38.13 28.46
N VAL A 105 0.43 -38.58 28.73
CA VAL A 105 1.63 -37.72 28.74
C VAL A 105 1.88 -37.12 27.36
N LEU A 106 1.74 -37.92 26.30
CA LEU A 106 1.92 -37.46 24.93
C LEU A 106 0.89 -36.39 24.55
N PHE A 107 -0.39 -36.59 24.84
CA PHE A 107 -1.43 -35.62 24.49
C PHE A 107 -1.32 -34.33 25.30
N GLN A 108 -0.91 -34.39 26.57
CA GLN A 108 -0.63 -33.19 27.36
C GLN A 108 0.53 -32.38 26.77
N GLN A 109 1.64 -33.03 26.41
CA GLN A 109 2.77 -32.37 25.76
C GLN A 109 2.38 -31.82 24.39
N ALA A 110 1.66 -32.60 23.58
CA ALA A 110 1.18 -32.19 22.26
C ALA A 110 0.22 -31.00 22.33
N SER A 111 -0.63 -30.95 23.37
CA SER A 111 -1.51 -29.83 23.66
C SER A 111 -0.70 -28.57 23.99
N LYS A 112 0.30 -28.69 24.87
CA LYS A 112 1.19 -27.59 25.28
C LYS A 112 1.96 -27.00 24.09
N ASP A 113 2.45 -27.86 23.19
CA ASP A 113 3.23 -27.45 22.01
C ASP A 113 2.35 -27.09 20.80
N ARG A 114 1.01 -27.17 20.96
CA ARG A 114 -0.03 -26.93 19.94
C ARG A 114 0.19 -27.72 18.65
N LEU A 115 0.33 -29.03 18.78
CA LEU A 115 0.59 -29.94 17.67
C LEU A 115 -0.67 -30.44 16.98
N PHE A 116 -1.85 -30.18 17.54
CA PHE A 116 -3.13 -30.52 16.94
C PHE A 116 -3.52 -29.47 15.88
N ASP A 117 -2.76 -29.42 14.78
CA ASP A 117 -3.00 -28.53 13.64
C ASP A 117 -3.33 -29.31 12.36
N MET A 118 -3.55 -28.60 11.25
CA MET A 118 -3.85 -29.22 9.95
C MET A 118 -2.66 -29.97 9.33
N ARG A 119 -1.42 -29.71 9.77
CA ARG A 119 -0.20 -30.32 9.21
C ARG A 119 0.09 -31.68 9.82
N ASN A 120 -0.26 -31.85 11.10
CA ASN A 120 -0.09 -33.08 11.84
C ASN A 120 -1.38 -33.92 11.79
N ASN A 121 -1.31 -35.07 11.14
CA ASN A 121 -2.42 -36.02 11.04
C ASN A 121 -2.30 -37.05 12.17
N TRP A 122 -3.13 -36.90 13.19
CA TRP A 122 -3.21 -37.81 14.33
C TRP A 122 -4.19 -38.93 14.00
N ILE A 123 -3.70 -40.17 14.03
CA ILE A 123 -4.51 -41.39 13.90
C ILE A 123 -4.42 -42.14 15.22
N LEU A 124 -5.57 -42.33 15.85
CA LEU A 124 -5.75 -43.00 17.11
C LEU A 124 -6.33 -44.39 16.87
N ILE A 125 -5.88 -45.37 17.63
CA ILE A 125 -6.39 -46.74 17.62
C ILE A 125 -6.66 -47.17 19.05
N ASN A 126 -7.75 -47.87 19.32
CA ASN A 126 -8.07 -48.39 20.63
C ASN A 126 -8.03 -49.92 20.65
N SER A 127 -6.81 -50.48 20.70
CA SER A 127 -6.61 -51.93 20.63
C SER A 127 -7.24 -52.74 21.78
N ARG A 128 -7.78 -52.10 22.83
CA ARG A 128 -8.57 -52.77 23.89
C ARG A 128 -10.06 -52.78 23.58
N ALA A 129 -10.62 -51.69 23.05
CA ALA A 129 -12.03 -51.60 22.68
C ALA A 129 -12.32 -52.30 21.35
N ASP A 130 -11.36 -52.33 20.42
CA ASP A 130 -11.49 -53.02 19.12
C ASP A 130 -11.67 -54.55 19.28
N CYS A 131 -11.28 -55.12 20.43
CA CYS A 131 -11.53 -56.54 20.74
C CYS A 131 -12.88 -56.79 21.47
N VAL A 132 -13.68 -55.75 21.75
CA VAL A 132 -15.03 -55.84 22.33
C VAL A 132 -16.03 -55.37 21.27
N SER A 133 -16.82 -56.30 20.73
CA SER A 133 -17.85 -56.02 19.73
C SER A 133 -18.93 -55.10 20.31
N SER A 134 -18.73 -53.79 20.19
CA SER A 134 -19.70 -52.77 20.55
C SER A 134 -20.61 -52.50 19.35
N ASN A 135 -21.92 -52.45 19.60
CA ASN A 135 -22.92 -52.19 18.55
C ASN A 135 -23.00 -50.70 18.16
N ASP A 136 -22.34 -49.78 18.89
CA ASP A 136 -22.37 -48.34 18.59
C ASP A 136 -20.95 -47.74 18.53
N GLY A 137 -20.39 -47.64 17.32
CA GLY A 137 -19.08 -47.03 17.08
C GLY A 137 -19.02 -45.54 17.46
N GLN A 138 -20.16 -44.84 17.47
CA GLN A 138 -20.21 -43.43 17.89
C GLN A 138 -19.95 -43.28 19.38
N GLN A 139 -20.53 -44.16 20.19
CA GLN A 139 -20.34 -44.13 21.65
C GLN A 139 -18.89 -44.44 22.02
N VAL A 140 -18.29 -45.46 21.40
CA VAL A 140 -16.86 -45.80 21.62
C VAL A 140 -15.95 -44.64 21.24
N ALA A 141 -16.24 -43.97 20.12
CA ALA A 141 -15.49 -42.80 19.71
C ALA A 141 -15.63 -41.67 20.74
N LEU A 142 -16.85 -41.33 21.14
CA LEU A 142 -17.11 -40.27 22.11
C LEU A 142 -16.40 -40.53 23.44
N GLU A 143 -16.53 -41.74 24.00
CA GLU A 143 -15.88 -42.13 25.26
C GLU A 143 -14.36 -42.05 25.16
N THR A 144 -13.78 -42.50 24.04
CA THR A 144 -12.33 -42.45 23.81
C THR A 144 -11.82 -41.00 23.73
N PHE A 145 -12.48 -40.15 22.94
CA PHE A 145 -12.12 -38.74 22.80
C PHE A 145 -12.30 -37.97 24.13
N GLU A 146 -13.35 -38.25 24.90
CA GLU A 146 -13.57 -37.62 26.21
C GLU A 146 -12.53 -38.05 27.25
N THR A 147 -12.17 -39.34 27.25
CA THR A 147 -11.23 -39.89 28.24
C THR A 147 -9.82 -39.32 28.03
N TYR A 148 -9.34 -39.23 26.80
CA TYR A 148 -7.94 -38.90 26.52
C TYR A 148 -7.70 -37.47 26.00
N LEU A 149 -8.70 -36.81 25.42
CA LEU A 149 -8.55 -35.53 24.71
C LEU A 149 -9.47 -34.41 25.22
N SER A 150 -10.24 -34.62 26.28
CA SER A 150 -11.11 -33.59 26.87
C SER A 150 -10.31 -32.32 27.26
N GLU A 151 -9.19 -32.49 27.94
CA GLU A 151 -8.30 -31.39 28.35
C GLU A 151 -7.33 -30.91 27.26
N ALA A 152 -7.17 -31.67 26.17
CA ALA A 152 -6.21 -31.36 25.10
C ALA A 152 -6.69 -30.20 24.21
N TYR A 153 -5.77 -29.45 23.59
CA TYR A 153 -6.07 -28.34 22.69
C TYR A 153 -6.47 -28.84 21.29
N VAL A 154 -7.58 -29.59 21.20
CA VAL A 154 -8.12 -30.15 19.96
C VAL A 154 -9.25 -29.26 19.44
N LEU A 155 -8.89 -28.19 18.76
CA LEU A 155 -9.83 -27.18 18.24
C LEU A 155 -10.28 -27.51 16.80
N PRO A 156 -11.17 -26.71 16.18
CA PRO A 156 -11.73 -27.04 14.87
C PRO A 156 -10.72 -27.20 13.72
N GLU A 157 -9.45 -26.83 13.89
CA GLU A 157 -8.37 -27.10 12.93
C GLU A 157 -7.63 -28.42 13.11
N SER A 158 -7.85 -29.10 14.23
CA SER A 158 -7.11 -30.31 14.55
C SER A 158 -7.48 -31.46 13.63
N ASN A 159 -6.47 -32.15 13.08
CA ASN A 159 -6.67 -33.38 12.30
C ASN A 159 -6.46 -34.60 13.20
N VAL A 160 -7.49 -34.92 13.99
CA VAL A 160 -7.48 -36.08 14.90
C VAL A 160 -8.57 -37.06 14.51
N PHE A 161 -8.15 -38.25 14.13
CA PHE A 161 -8.99 -39.34 13.67
C PHE A 161 -8.83 -40.55 14.59
N LEU A 162 -9.91 -41.25 14.88
CA LEU A 162 -9.95 -42.52 15.60
C LEU A 162 -10.47 -43.59 14.66
N LEU A 163 -9.75 -44.71 14.58
CA LEU A 163 -10.21 -45.91 13.91
C LEU A 163 -10.93 -46.79 14.93
N VAL A 164 -12.15 -47.19 14.60
CA VAL A 164 -12.98 -48.10 15.39
C VAL A 164 -13.34 -49.28 14.51
N GLN A 165 -13.06 -50.51 14.96
CA GLN A 165 -13.39 -51.71 14.19
C GLN A 165 -14.90 -51.91 14.08
N THR A 166 -15.40 -52.17 12.88
CA THR A 166 -16.81 -52.48 12.64
C THR A 166 -17.04 -54.00 12.78
N ASN A 167 -18.24 -54.43 13.21
CA ASN A 167 -18.59 -55.84 13.47
C ASN A 167 -18.62 -56.76 12.21
N ASP A 168 -18.22 -56.26 11.04
CA ASP A 168 -18.28 -57.01 9.79
C ASP A 168 -17.10 -57.98 9.63
N ARG A 169 -17.36 -59.12 8.98
CA ARG A 169 -16.38 -60.16 8.62
C ARG A 169 -15.26 -59.67 7.68
N ASP A 170 -15.35 -58.42 7.21
CA ASP A 170 -14.55 -57.85 6.11
C ASP A 170 -13.42 -56.90 6.59
N SER A 171 -13.03 -56.98 7.88
CA SER A 171 -11.98 -56.14 8.49
C SER A 171 -12.14 -54.64 8.18
N SER A 172 -13.39 -54.15 8.26
CA SER A 172 -13.73 -52.74 8.02
C SER A 172 -13.57 -51.91 9.30
N TRP A 173 -13.15 -50.66 9.12
CA TRP A 173 -12.87 -49.69 10.17
C TRP A 173 -13.66 -48.42 9.91
N ASP A 174 -14.43 -47.96 10.90
CA ASP A 174 -15.03 -46.64 10.87
C ASP A 174 -14.00 -45.59 11.31
N ILE A 175 -13.92 -44.49 10.55
CA ILE A 175 -13.07 -43.35 10.84
C ILE A 175 -13.93 -42.28 11.51
N TRP A 176 -13.59 -41.95 12.75
CA TRP A 176 -14.24 -40.91 13.54
C TRP A 176 -13.31 -39.73 13.72
N GLU A 177 -13.79 -38.53 13.45
CA GLU A 177 -13.08 -37.28 13.67
C GLU A 177 -13.61 -36.60 14.93
N GLY A 178 -12.72 -36.10 15.79
CA GLY A 178 -13.10 -35.48 17.05
C GLY A 178 -12.43 -34.14 17.28
N PHE A 179 -13.23 -33.12 17.61
CA PHE A 179 -12.75 -31.79 18.00
C PHE A 179 -13.74 -31.06 18.89
N LYS A 180 -13.25 -30.05 19.63
CA LYS A 180 -14.09 -29.10 20.38
C LYS A 180 -14.10 -27.74 19.70
N VAL A 181 -15.21 -27.03 19.87
CA VAL A 181 -15.43 -25.73 19.25
C VAL A 181 -14.72 -24.61 20.01
N SER A 182 -14.57 -24.76 21.33
CA SER A 182 -13.85 -23.87 22.25
C SER A 182 -13.07 -24.67 23.28
N LYS A 183 -12.08 -24.05 23.93
CA LYS A 183 -11.31 -24.63 25.05
C LYS A 183 -12.22 -25.17 26.17
N THR A 184 -13.38 -24.53 26.39
CA THR A 184 -14.35 -24.83 27.45
C THR A 184 -15.48 -25.77 27.03
N GLU A 185 -15.66 -25.99 25.72
CA GLU A 185 -16.73 -26.83 25.19
C GLU A 185 -16.33 -28.30 25.23
N ARG A 186 -17.34 -29.17 25.35
CA ARG A 186 -17.15 -30.63 25.32
C ARG A 186 -16.77 -31.08 23.91
N ILE A 187 -15.93 -32.12 23.82
CA ILE A 187 -15.51 -32.68 22.53
C ILE A 187 -16.72 -33.31 21.82
N ARG A 188 -16.74 -33.21 20.49
CA ARG A 188 -17.76 -33.83 19.64
C ARG A 188 -17.08 -34.71 18.61
N VAL A 189 -17.74 -35.80 18.26
CA VAL A 189 -17.27 -36.77 17.28
C VAL A 189 -18.20 -36.78 16.07
N TYR A 190 -17.59 -36.91 14.89
CA TYR A 190 -18.29 -36.96 13.61
C TYR A 190 -17.74 -38.13 12.80
N ARG A 191 -18.61 -38.90 12.14
CA ARG A 191 -18.17 -39.97 11.24
C ARG A 191 -17.54 -39.34 10.00
N HIS A 192 -16.25 -39.58 9.79
CA HIS A 192 -15.47 -39.05 8.66
C HIS A 192 -15.53 -39.99 7.45
N GLY A 193 -15.64 -41.29 7.68
CA GLY A 193 -15.63 -42.29 6.62
C GLY A 193 -15.51 -43.71 7.14
N SER A 194 -15.26 -44.64 6.23
CA SER A 194 -14.97 -46.03 6.52
C SER A 194 -13.83 -46.52 5.64
N ALA A 195 -12.97 -47.38 6.18
CA ALA A 195 -11.81 -47.91 5.51
C ALA A 195 -11.76 -49.43 5.63
N SER A 196 -11.42 -50.10 4.54
CA SER A 196 -11.09 -51.52 4.49
C SER A 196 -9.81 -51.71 3.67
N VAL A 197 -9.31 -52.95 3.64
CA VAL A 197 -8.09 -53.29 2.89
C VAL A 197 -8.19 -52.88 1.42
N ASN A 198 -9.38 -52.91 0.81
CA ASN A 198 -9.57 -52.61 -0.61
C ASN A 198 -10.27 -51.26 -0.89
N ARG A 199 -11.02 -50.72 0.08
CA ARG A 199 -11.86 -49.54 -0.13
C ARG A 199 -11.61 -48.49 0.94
N LEU A 200 -11.39 -47.25 0.53
CA LEU A 200 -11.34 -46.11 1.45
C LEU A 200 -12.45 -45.14 1.04
N GLU A 201 -13.51 -45.11 1.83
CA GLU A 201 -14.63 -44.20 1.63
C GLU A 201 -14.51 -43.04 2.60
N VAL A 202 -14.19 -41.87 2.07
CA VAL A 202 -14.31 -40.62 2.82
C VAL A 202 -15.69 -40.09 2.53
N LEU A 203 -16.49 -39.86 3.57
CA LEU A 203 -17.79 -39.25 3.40
C LEU A 203 -17.55 -37.81 2.95
N ASP A 204 -18.08 -37.43 1.79
CA ASP A 204 -18.10 -36.06 1.24
C ASP A 204 -18.94 -35.09 2.09
N ASN A 205 -19.26 -35.45 3.34
CA ASN A 205 -19.85 -34.56 4.30
C ASN A 205 -18.89 -33.39 4.49
N ASN A 206 -19.29 -32.21 4.00
CA ASN A 206 -18.69 -30.90 4.14
C ASN A 206 -17.88 -30.74 5.45
N SER A 207 -16.67 -31.29 5.52
CA SER A 207 -15.80 -31.23 6.71
C SER A 207 -15.50 -29.77 7.06
N VAL A 208 -15.42 -28.96 6.01
CA VAL A 208 -15.40 -27.51 6.05
C VAL A 208 -16.66 -26.92 6.69
N SER A 209 -17.88 -27.38 6.35
CA SER A 209 -19.08 -26.80 6.95
C SER A 209 -19.25 -27.20 8.42
N LEU A 210 -18.87 -28.43 8.79
CA LEU A 210 -18.86 -28.90 10.18
C LEU A 210 -17.90 -28.07 11.06
N ARG A 211 -16.71 -27.75 10.53
CA ARG A 211 -15.71 -26.92 11.21
C ARG A 211 -16.06 -25.43 11.19
N SER A 212 -16.97 -25.02 10.29
CA SER A 212 -17.38 -23.62 10.15
C SER A 212 -18.54 -23.18 11.04
N ASP A 213 -19.16 -24.08 11.81
CA ASP A 213 -20.20 -23.68 12.78
C ASP A 213 -19.65 -23.71 14.20
N LEU A 214 -19.39 -22.52 14.76
CA LEU A 214 -18.90 -22.34 16.11
C LEU A 214 -20.02 -22.24 17.16
N ARG A 215 -21.28 -22.50 16.79
CA ARG A 215 -22.43 -22.70 17.71
C ARG A 215 -22.65 -21.60 18.75
N GLY A 216 -22.35 -20.36 18.39
CA GLY A 216 -22.58 -19.18 19.22
C GLY A 216 -21.58 -19.01 20.38
N ILE A 217 -20.43 -19.70 20.39
CA ILE A 217 -19.39 -19.47 21.40
C ILE A 217 -18.94 -18.00 21.40
N THR A 218 -18.46 -17.51 22.53
CA THR A 218 -17.91 -16.15 22.61
C THR A 218 -16.39 -16.18 22.44
N LEU A 219 -15.88 -15.57 21.36
CA LEU A 219 -14.45 -15.37 21.14
C LEU A 219 -14.04 -13.95 21.56
N LYS A 220 -12.92 -13.85 22.26
CA LYS A 220 -12.36 -12.58 22.71
C LYS A 220 -11.53 -11.96 21.58
N ALA A 221 -11.92 -10.78 21.14
CA ALA A 221 -11.20 -10.01 20.14
C ALA A 221 -10.63 -8.73 20.77
N THR A 222 -9.42 -8.32 20.38
CA THR A 222 -8.87 -7.02 20.80
C THR A 222 -8.65 -6.12 19.59
N THR A 223 -9.20 -4.90 19.61
CA THR A 223 -8.97 -3.86 18.61
C THR A 223 -8.13 -2.72 19.16
N VAL A 224 -7.44 -2.02 18.28
CA VAL A 224 -6.56 -0.89 18.62
C VAL A 224 -7.21 0.40 18.17
N ILE A 225 -7.35 1.34 19.10
CA ILE A 225 -7.90 2.68 18.87
C ILE A 225 -6.86 3.71 19.30
N SER A 226 -6.40 4.53 18.37
CA SER A 226 -5.30 5.46 18.58
C SER A 226 -5.64 6.55 19.59
N GLU A 227 -6.90 7.00 19.59
CA GLU A 227 -7.42 8.07 20.45
C GLU A 227 -8.67 7.59 21.21
N PRO A 228 -8.53 6.75 22.26
CA PRO A 228 -9.69 6.15 22.94
C PRO A 228 -10.70 7.16 23.48
N LYS A 229 -10.23 8.37 23.84
CA LYS A 229 -11.09 9.47 24.34
C LYS A 229 -12.03 10.03 23.27
N MET A 230 -11.66 9.94 21.99
CA MET A 230 -12.49 10.43 20.88
C MET A 230 -13.35 9.33 20.26
N PHE A 231 -13.16 8.08 20.69
CA PHE A 231 -13.87 6.94 20.14
C PHE A 231 -15.31 6.85 20.67
N LYS A 232 -16.28 6.91 19.76
CA LYS A 232 -17.72 6.91 20.06
C LYS A 232 -18.42 5.56 19.82
N GLY A 233 -17.65 4.50 19.54
CA GLY A 233 -18.18 3.16 19.26
C GLY A 233 -18.20 2.79 17.77
N PHE A 234 -18.35 1.48 17.50
CA PHE A 234 -18.48 0.92 16.17
C PHE A 234 -19.95 0.95 15.73
N TYR A 235 -20.34 2.00 14.98
CA TYR A 235 -21.70 2.24 14.46
C TYR A 235 -22.77 2.59 15.52
N PRO A 236 -23.75 3.50 15.24
CA PRO A 236 -23.91 4.34 14.04
C PRO A 236 -22.96 5.55 13.96
N PHE A 237 -22.09 5.76 14.96
CA PHE A 237 -21.27 6.97 15.11
C PHE A 237 -19.97 7.02 14.27
N ALA A 238 -19.96 6.39 13.09
CA ALA A 238 -18.83 6.35 12.15
C ALA A 238 -18.57 7.68 11.40
N GLU A 239 -18.95 8.81 12.01
CA GLU A 239 -18.74 10.14 11.42
C GLU A 239 -17.27 10.56 11.49
N THR A 240 -16.50 10.01 12.43
CA THR A 240 -15.07 10.32 12.58
C THR A 240 -14.24 9.58 11.52
N ASP A 241 -13.20 10.25 11.02
CA ASP A 241 -12.19 9.67 10.12
C ASP A 241 -10.97 9.13 10.89
N LEU A 242 -11.12 8.99 12.21
CA LEU A 242 -10.17 8.35 13.09
C LEU A 242 -10.33 6.83 13.02
N ASP A 243 -9.23 6.10 13.17
CA ASP A 243 -9.20 4.64 13.29
C ASP A 243 -10.00 3.91 12.19
N ILE A 244 -9.92 4.40 10.95
CA ILE A 244 -10.62 3.83 9.76
C ILE A 244 -10.35 2.33 9.64
N PHE A 245 -9.13 1.88 9.94
CA PHE A 245 -8.77 0.47 9.91
C PHE A 245 -9.48 -0.36 10.98
N ALA A 246 -9.71 0.18 12.18
CA ALA A 246 -10.46 -0.50 13.22
C ALA A 246 -11.91 -0.71 12.78
N HIS A 247 -12.53 0.35 12.25
CA HIS A 247 -13.89 0.29 11.73
C HIS A 247 -14.03 -0.67 10.54
N MET A 248 -13.10 -0.63 9.60
CA MET A 248 -13.07 -1.52 8.44
C MET A 248 -12.94 -2.99 8.86
N HIS A 249 -12.03 -3.32 9.78
CA HIS A 249 -11.89 -4.69 10.25
C HIS A 249 -13.05 -5.13 11.14
N ASN A 250 -13.68 -4.22 11.90
CA ASN A 250 -14.89 -4.53 12.64
C ASN A 250 -16.02 -4.98 11.70
N ASP A 251 -16.25 -4.27 10.59
CA ASP A 251 -17.23 -4.70 9.56
C ASP A 251 -16.88 -6.09 8.99
N MET A 252 -15.59 -6.35 8.70
CA MET A 252 -15.13 -7.68 8.23
C MET A 252 -15.34 -8.78 9.29
N ASN A 253 -15.12 -8.45 10.57
CA ASN A 253 -15.27 -9.37 11.68
C ASN A 253 -16.74 -9.66 12.00
N ILE A 254 -17.66 -8.71 11.79
CA ILE A 254 -19.11 -8.97 11.87
C ILE A 254 -19.51 -9.99 10.80
N VAL A 255 -19.03 -9.83 9.56
CA VAL A 255 -19.29 -10.84 8.52
C VAL A 255 -18.66 -12.18 8.88
N LEU A 256 -17.45 -12.18 9.46
CA LEU A 256 -16.80 -13.40 9.92
C LEU A 256 -17.59 -14.08 11.04
N GLN A 257 -18.15 -13.29 11.96
CA GLN A 257 -19.02 -13.73 13.04
C GLN A 257 -20.25 -14.46 12.50
N ASP A 258 -20.90 -13.90 11.48
CA ASP A 258 -22.07 -14.52 10.84
C ASP A 258 -21.68 -15.77 10.04
N GLN A 259 -20.55 -15.74 9.33
CA GLN A 259 -20.04 -16.86 8.53
C GLN A 259 -19.60 -18.07 9.36
N LEU A 260 -19.25 -17.85 10.63
CA LEU A 260 -18.75 -18.87 11.54
C LEU A 260 -19.67 -19.12 12.75
N ASN A 261 -20.79 -18.42 12.85
CA ASN A 261 -21.73 -18.52 13.97
C ASN A 261 -21.04 -18.46 15.35
N PHE A 262 -20.28 -17.41 15.63
CA PHE A 262 -19.77 -17.12 16.98
C PHE A 262 -20.29 -15.78 17.48
N ARG A 263 -19.90 -15.36 18.69
CA ARG A 263 -20.13 -14.03 19.23
C ARG A 263 -18.79 -13.39 19.56
N MET A 264 -18.59 -12.14 19.17
CA MET A 264 -17.36 -11.42 19.44
C MET A 264 -17.49 -10.60 20.73
N ASN A 265 -16.58 -10.82 21.69
CA ASN A 265 -16.38 -9.91 22.82
C ASN A 265 -15.17 -9.02 22.51
N LEU A 266 -15.44 -7.77 22.14
CA LEU A 266 -14.43 -6.83 21.65
C LEU A 266 -13.85 -5.96 22.78
N MET A 267 -12.55 -6.10 23.03
CA MET A 267 -11.77 -5.27 23.94
C MET A 267 -11.02 -4.19 23.15
N ILE A 268 -10.79 -3.04 23.79
CA ILE A 268 -10.11 -1.90 23.16
C ILE A 268 -8.79 -1.65 23.91
N VAL A 269 -7.71 -1.53 23.15
CA VAL A 269 -6.40 -1.09 23.63
C VAL A 269 -5.91 0.09 22.77
N ASP A 270 -4.92 0.82 23.26
CA ASP A 270 -4.35 2.01 22.60
C ASP A 270 -3.11 1.70 21.74
N SER A 271 -2.55 0.48 21.84
CA SER A 271 -1.32 0.10 21.16
C SER A 271 -1.40 -1.29 20.49
N PHE A 272 -0.83 -1.40 19.29
CA PHE A 272 -0.64 -2.69 18.60
C PHE A 272 0.35 -3.62 19.32
N GLY A 273 1.21 -3.06 20.16
CA GLY A 273 2.24 -3.80 20.87
C GLY A 273 3.61 -3.70 20.23
N TRP A 274 4.59 -3.40 21.08
CA TRP A 274 6.00 -3.26 20.75
C TRP A 274 6.82 -4.21 21.61
N ASP A 275 7.96 -4.65 21.07
CA ASP A 275 8.92 -5.49 21.78
C ASP A 275 9.49 -4.72 22.98
N LEU A 276 9.47 -5.35 24.15
CA LEU A 276 10.00 -4.81 25.40
C LEU A 276 11.48 -5.16 25.61
N GLY A 277 12.12 -5.85 24.65
CA GLY A 277 13.54 -6.23 24.68
C GLY A 277 13.83 -7.52 25.45
N ASN A 278 12.81 -8.11 26.07
CA ASN A 278 12.88 -9.39 26.79
C ASN A 278 12.12 -10.52 26.07
N GLY A 279 11.75 -10.31 24.79
CA GLY A 279 10.92 -11.22 24.01
C GLY A 279 9.42 -11.17 24.34
N SER A 280 8.99 -10.27 25.24
CA SER A 280 7.58 -9.99 25.51
C SER A 280 7.12 -8.75 24.74
N PHE A 281 5.86 -8.77 24.32
CA PHE A 281 5.23 -7.64 23.66
C PHE A 281 4.21 -6.95 24.56
N SER A 282 4.07 -5.64 24.37
CA SER A 282 2.96 -4.85 24.95
C SER A 282 1.70 -4.90 24.07
N GLY A 283 0.63 -4.19 24.44
CA GLY A 283 -0.55 -3.96 23.60
C GLY A 283 -1.23 -5.23 23.07
N LEU A 284 -1.86 -5.13 21.89
CA LEU A 284 -2.54 -6.24 21.22
C LEU A 284 -1.65 -7.48 21.04
N THR A 285 -0.42 -7.29 20.55
CA THR A 285 0.51 -8.41 20.33
C THR A 285 0.82 -9.15 21.63
N GLY A 286 1.01 -8.41 22.73
CA GLY A 286 1.22 -8.98 24.06
C GLY A 286 0.01 -9.76 24.60
N GLN A 287 -1.21 -9.26 24.37
CA GLN A 287 -2.43 -9.97 24.78
C GLN A 287 -2.58 -11.29 24.04
N LEU A 288 -2.28 -11.32 22.73
CA LEU A 288 -2.26 -12.55 21.94
C LEU A 288 -1.14 -13.51 22.39
N GLN A 289 0.03 -12.99 22.76
CA GLN A 289 1.14 -13.80 23.28
C GLN A 289 0.79 -14.47 24.62
N ARG A 290 0.00 -13.81 25.47
CA ARG A 290 -0.42 -14.31 26.80
C ARG A 290 -1.75 -15.06 26.80
N ASP A 291 -2.32 -15.38 25.63
CA ASP A 291 -3.62 -16.04 25.51
C ASP A 291 -4.80 -15.25 26.15
N GLU A 292 -4.67 -13.92 26.30
CA GLU A 292 -5.70 -13.07 26.92
C GLU A 292 -6.86 -12.78 25.95
N CYS A 293 -6.59 -12.81 24.64
CA CYS A 293 -7.57 -12.73 23.56
C CYS A 293 -7.31 -13.82 22.49
N ASP A 294 -8.36 -14.22 21.77
CA ASP A 294 -8.31 -15.29 20.78
C ASP A 294 -7.80 -14.80 19.41
N PHE A 295 -8.15 -13.56 19.05
CA PHE A 295 -7.71 -12.91 17.81
C PHE A 295 -7.70 -11.38 17.90
N GLY A 296 -7.00 -10.73 16.98
CA GLY A 296 -7.03 -9.29 16.80
C GLY A 296 -8.29 -8.86 16.06
N GLY A 297 -9.09 -7.99 16.67
CA GLY A 297 -10.25 -7.33 16.05
C GLY A 297 -9.87 -6.26 15.01
N ILE A 298 -8.59 -5.94 14.90
CA ILE A 298 -8.01 -5.07 13.87
C ILE A 298 -6.86 -5.79 13.16
N GLY A 299 -6.70 -5.57 11.86
CA GLY A 299 -5.53 -6.03 11.14
C GLY A 299 -4.26 -5.36 11.69
N SER A 300 -3.19 -6.15 11.84
CA SER A 300 -1.87 -5.63 12.19
C SER A 300 -0.88 -5.95 11.08
N PHE A 301 0.14 -5.12 10.94
CA PHE A 301 1.15 -5.33 9.90
C PHE A 301 1.92 -6.62 10.17
N ILE A 302 2.08 -7.44 9.13
CA ILE A 302 2.92 -8.63 9.18
C ILE A 302 4.37 -8.17 9.33
N ARG A 303 4.95 -8.38 10.51
CA ARG A 303 6.34 -8.03 10.83
C ARG A 303 7.12 -9.24 11.35
N ALA A 304 8.41 -9.29 11.03
CA ALA A 304 9.26 -10.42 11.38
C ALA A 304 9.41 -10.62 12.89
N ASP A 305 9.53 -9.53 13.65
CA ASP A 305 9.57 -9.53 15.12
C ASP A 305 8.33 -10.21 15.72
N ARG A 306 7.12 -9.84 15.27
CA ARG A 306 5.84 -10.35 15.79
C ARG A 306 5.55 -11.79 15.36
N MET A 307 5.97 -12.19 14.16
CA MET A 307 5.76 -13.56 13.67
C MET A 307 6.42 -14.63 14.57
N THR A 308 7.35 -14.25 15.45
CA THR A 308 7.93 -15.17 16.43
C THR A 308 6.94 -15.59 17.51
N VAL A 309 6.02 -14.69 17.91
CA VAL A 309 5.11 -14.87 19.05
C VAL A 309 3.63 -14.98 18.67
N ILE A 310 3.24 -14.54 17.47
CA ILE A 310 1.87 -14.61 16.96
C ILE A 310 1.84 -15.17 15.53
N ASP A 311 0.65 -15.53 15.07
CA ASP A 311 0.39 -15.96 13.69
C ASP A 311 -0.60 -15.01 13.01
N TYR A 312 -0.59 -15.01 11.68
CA TYR A 312 -1.50 -14.21 10.86
C TYR A 312 -2.37 -15.10 9.98
N THR A 313 -3.58 -14.65 9.67
CA THR A 313 -4.52 -15.36 8.80
C THR A 313 -4.19 -15.15 7.30
N VAL A 314 -4.83 -14.16 6.67
CA VAL A 314 -4.62 -13.72 5.29
C VAL A 314 -4.55 -12.21 5.23
N GLY A 315 -3.92 -11.68 4.18
CA GLY A 315 -3.90 -10.26 3.89
C GLY A 315 -5.29 -9.68 3.68
N THR A 316 -5.75 -8.86 4.62
CA THR A 316 -7.06 -8.19 4.55
C THR A 316 -6.97 -6.89 3.77
N PHE A 317 -5.86 -6.17 3.87
CA PHE A 317 -5.69 -4.88 3.23
C PHE A 317 -4.23 -4.55 2.94
N TYR A 318 -3.98 -3.89 1.81
CA TYR A 318 -2.72 -3.24 1.51
C TYR A 318 -3.01 -1.86 0.91
N ARG A 319 -2.28 -0.83 1.32
CA ARG A 319 -2.29 0.48 0.67
C ARG A 319 -1.01 1.24 0.99
N GLU A 320 -0.57 2.02 0.03
CA GLU A 320 0.58 2.90 0.13
C GLU A 320 0.11 4.27 0.65
N PRO A 321 0.64 4.79 1.76
CA PRO A 321 0.36 6.14 2.21
C PRO A 321 1.01 7.11 1.21
N SER A 322 0.23 8.10 0.82
CA SER A 322 0.64 9.10 -0.15
C SER A 322 0.81 10.46 0.52
N ALA A 323 1.81 11.20 0.06
CA ALA A 323 1.87 12.64 0.24
C ALA A 323 0.84 13.29 -0.70
N LEU A 324 -0.18 13.91 -0.14
CA LEU A 324 -1.18 14.68 -0.86
C LEU A 324 -0.83 16.17 -0.80
N PHE A 325 -0.87 16.88 -1.92
CA PHE A 325 -0.59 18.32 -2.00
C PHE A 325 -1.19 18.94 -3.26
N LYS A 326 -1.22 20.28 -3.35
CA LYS A 326 -1.52 21.00 -4.60
C LYS A 326 -0.20 21.38 -5.29
N GLN A 327 -0.13 21.22 -6.61
CA GLN A 327 1.03 21.72 -7.37
C GLN A 327 1.10 23.24 -7.26
N PRO A 328 2.30 23.83 -7.20
CA PRO A 328 2.42 25.28 -7.31
C PRO A 328 1.97 25.72 -8.72
N PRO A 329 1.49 26.96 -8.87
CA PRO A 329 1.10 27.49 -10.18
C PRO A 329 2.34 27.62 -11.08
N LEU A 330 2.16 27.44 -12.40
CA LEU A 330 3.26 27.44 -13.38
C LEU A 330 4.05 28.76 -13.39
N SER A 331 3.35 29.86 -13.16
CA SER A 331 3.86 31.22 -13.00
C SER A 331 4.88 31.38 -11.86
N SER A 332 4.81 30.55 -10.82
CA SER A 332 5.75 30.60 -9.69
C SER A 332 7.05 29.84 -9.95
N VAL A 333 7.08 28.99 -10.99
CA VAL A 333 8.24 28.14 -11.30
C VAL A 333 8.97 28.65 -12.54
N ARG A 334 8.26 29.26 -13.50
CA ARG A 334 8.83 29.73 -14.77
C ARG A 334 8.33 31.14 -15.12
N ASN A 335 9.15 31.89 -15.84
CA ASN A 335 8.72 33.18 -16.39
C ASN A 335 7.64 32.96 -17.45
N ILE A 336 6.42 33.41 -17.12
CA ILE A 336 5.24 33.19 -17.94
C ILE A 336 5.24 34.04 -19.22
N CYS A 337 6.07 35.07 -19.31
CA CYS A 337 6.12 35.96 -20.48
C CYS A 337 6.84 35.32 -21.67
N VAL A 338 7.82 34.44 -21.42
CA VAL A 338 8.62 33.81 -22.49
C VAL A 338 8.04 32.44 -22.89
N LEU A 339 7.22 31.87 -22.01
CA LEU A 339 6.66 30.53 -22.13
C LEU A 339 5.67 30.29 -23.30
N PRO A 340 4.87 31.27 -23.77
CA PRO A 340 3.86 31.05 -24.80
C PRO A 340 4.42 30.52 -26.12
N PHE A 341 5.63 30.95 -26.46
CA PHE A 341 6.28 30.61 -27.72
C PHE A 341 7.60 29.90 -27.48
N LYS A 342 7.88 28.88 -28.30
CA LYS A 342 9.20 28.26 -28.32
C LYS A 342 10.24 29.24 -28.88
N PHE A 343 11.51 28.99 -28.59
CA PHE A 343 12.62 29.83 -29.02
C PHE A 343 12.63 30.04 -30.54
N GLU A 344 12.30 29.01 -31.32
CA GLU A 344 12.25 29.06 -32.77
C GLU A 344 11.19 30.06 -33.28
N VAL A 345 10.05 30.17 -32.58
CA VAL A 345 8.99 31.12 -32.92
C VAL A 345 9.41 32.54 -32.56
N TRP A 346 10.08 32.74 -31.43
CA TRP A 346 10.68 34.05 -31.08
C TRP A 346 11.67 34.52 -32.13
N MET A 347 12.54 33.62 -32.60
CA MET A 347 13.50 33.93 -33.67
C MET A 347 12.80 34.21 -35.00
N ALA A 348 11.79 33.42 -35.37
CA ALA A 348 11.01 33.66 -36.59
C ALA A 348 10.32 35.02 -36.56
N MET A 349 9.72 35.41 -35.42
CA MET A 349 9.15 36.75 -35.24
C MET A 349 10.21 37.84 -35.39
N LEU A 350 11.39 37.69 -34.78
CA LEU A 350 12.45 38.68 -34.93
C LEU A 350 12.88 38.83 -36.41
N ILE A 351 13.03 37.71 -37.12
CA ILE A 351 13.43 37.70 -38.54
C ILE A 351 12.35 38.34 -39.41
N THR A 352 11.06 38.05 -39.19
CA THR A 352 9.99 38.67 -39.97
C THR A 352 9.90 40.16 -39.73
N LEU A 353 10.10 40.63 -38.49
CA LEU A 353 10.12 42.05 -38.15
C LEU A 353 11.28 42.78 -38.82
N VAL A 354 12.50 42.23 -38.76
CA VAL A 354 13.65 42.78 -39.49
C VAL A 354 13.37 42.76 -40.99
N GLY A 355 12.79 41.67 -41.52
CA GLY A 355 12.37 41.57 -42.92
C GLY A 355 11.42 42.69 -43.35
N PHE A 356 10.39 42.99 -42.54
CA PHE A 356 9.48 44.11 -42.80
C PHE A 356 10.17 45.48 -42.69
N THR A 357 11.09 45.69 -41.74
CA THR A 357 11.87 46.95 -41.69
C THR A 357 12.68 47.16 -42.96
N VAL A 358 13.39 46.12 -43.43
CA VAL A 358 14.19 46.17 -44.65
C VAL A 358 13.30 46.39 -45.87
N LEU A 359 12.14 45.72 -45.93
CA LEU A 359 11.17 45.89 -47.00
C LEU A 359 10.63 47.33 -47.06
N ILE A 360 10.26 47.91 -45.92
CA ILE A 360 9.74 49.29 -45.87
C ILE A 360 10.82 50.29 -46.27
N ILE A 361 12.06 50.12 -45.78
CA ILE A 361 13.20 50.96 -46.17
C ILE A 361 13.46 50.85 -47.67
N PHE A 362 13.43 49.64 -48.23
CA PHE A 362 13.60 49.42 -49.67
C PHE A 362 12.49 50.08 -50.49
N LEU A 363 11.23 49.93 -50.07
CA LEU A 363 10.09 50.56 -50.74
C LEU A 363 10.18 52.10 -50.66
N ALA A 364 10.52 52.66 -49.49
CA ALA A 364 10.71 54.10 -49.32
C ALA A 364 11.83 54.64 -50.22
N TRP A 365 12.97 53.94 -50.28
CA TRP A 365 14.09 54.29 -51.15
C TRP A 365 13.72 54.23 -52.64
N MET A 366 12.97 53.20 -53.05
CA MET A 366 12.49 53.07 -54.43
C MET A 366 11.52 54.19 -54.80
N THR A 367 10.57 54.53 -53.92
CA THR A 367 9.63 55.64 -54.14
C THR A 367 10.38 56.96 -54.34
N GLN A 368 11.35 57.28 -53.49
CA GLN A 368 12.18 58.49 -53.65
C GLN A 368 12.93 58.54 -54.98
N ARG A 369 13.37 57.37 -55.48
CA ARG A 369 14.11 57.29 -56.75
C ARG A 369 13.22 57.53 -57.97
N PHE A 370 11.95 57.12 -57.92
CA PHE A 370 11.01 57.25 -59.03
C PHE A 370 10.19 58.55 -58.99
N GLU A 371 9.89 59.10 -57.81
CA GLU A 371 9.16 60.36 -57.63
C GLU A 371 10.09 61.47 -57.13
N LYS A 372 10.74 62.19 -58.07
CA LYS A 372 11.71 63.26 -57.76
C LYS A 372 11.15 64.50 -57.03
N ASN A 373 9.83 64.63 -56.88
CA ASN A 373 9.16 65.81 -56.32
C ASN A 373 8.32 65.51 -55.05
N GLY A 374 8.47 64.34 -54.42
CA GLY A 374 7.72 64.00 -53.21
C GLY A 374 8.45 64.43 -51.94
N ASP A 375 7.84 65.31 -51.14
CA ASP A 375 8.32 65.72 -49.79
C ASP A 375 8.22 64.59 -48.73
N GLU A 376 7.83 63.37 -49.12
CA GLU A 376 7.60 62.23 -48.21
C GLU A 376 8.83 61.32 -48.12
N ALA A 377 9.84 61.75 -47.36
CA ALA A 377 11.00 60.91 -47.04
C ALA A 377 10.82 60.21 -45.68
N LEU A 378 10.36 58.96 -45.69
CA LEU A 378 10.48 58.07 -44.53
C LEU A 378 11.96 57.90 -44.17
N THR A 379 12.35 58.27 -42.96
CA THR A 379 13.69 57.96 -42.46
C THR A 379 13.78 56.48 -42.06
N ILE A 380 15.01 55.98 -41.94
CA ILE A 380 15.27 54.63 -41.42
C ILE A 380 14.68 54.48 -40.01
N LEU A 381 14.77 55.53 -39.19
CA LEU A 381 14.21 55.56 -37.85
C LEU A 381 12.68 55.46 -37.87
N ASP A 382 12.01 56.21 -38.76
CA ASP A 382 10.56 56.14 -38.92
C ASP A 382 10.10 54.74 -39.33
N SER A 383 10.87 54.07 -40.19
CA SER A 383 10.59 52.68 -40.61
C SER A 383 10.68 51.71 -39.43
N VAL A 384 11.66 51.89 -38.54
CA VAL A 384 11.80 51.09 -37.31
C VAL A 384 10.67 51.40 -36.33
N ILE A 385 10.29 52.67 -36.17
CA ILE A 385 9.18 53.09 -35.30
C ILE A 385 7.84 52.55 -35.79
N ILE A 386 7.60 52.54 -37.11
CA ILE A 386 6.38 51.96 -37.71
C ILE A 386 6.30 50.46 -37.39
N VAL A 387 7.40 49.72 -37.57
CA VAL A 387 7.42 48.28 -37.27
C VAL A 387 7.28 48.02 -35.77
N HIS A 388 7.95 48.80 -34.93
CA HIS A 388 7.80 48.71 -33.48
C HIS A 388 6.38 49.05 -33.02
N GLY A 389 5.78 50.10 -33.57
CA GLY A 389 4.39 50.50 -33.34
C GLY A 389 3.42 49.39 -33.72
N ALA A 390 3.61 48.74 -34.88
CA ALA A 390 2.78 47.63 -35.31
C ALA A 390 2.81 46.44 -34.33
N ILE A 391 3.98 46.08 -33.79
CA ILE A 391 4.10 45.04 -32.74
C ILE A 391 3.35 45.45 -31.47
N CYS A 392 3.51 46.70 -31.06
CA CYS A 392 2.83 47.28 -29.89
C CYS A 392 1.34 47.57 -30.13
N GLN A 393 0.81 47.24 -31.32
CA GLN A 393 -0.55 47.52 -31.75
C GLN A 393 -0.92 49.02 -31.72
N GLN A 394 0.08 49.87 -31.93
CA GLN A 394 -0.06 51.31 -31.99
C GLN A 394 -0.05 51.79 -33.45
N GLY A 395 -0.92 52.73 -33.77
CA GLY A 395 -0.96 53.37 -35.09
C GLY A 395 0.17 54.40 -35.26
N TYR A 396 0.42 54.77 -36.51
CA TYR A 396 1.37 55.83 -36.87
C TYR A 396 0.65 57.02 -37.49
N THR A 397 1.13 58.24 -37.24
CA THR A 397 0.42 59.49 -37.57
C THR A 397 0.82 60.13 -38.90
N MET A 398 1.85 59.65 -39.59
CA MET A 398 2.24 60.20 -40.89
C MET A 398 1.33 59.68 -42.01
N ASN A 399 0.92 60.58 -42.89
CA ASN A 399 0.22 60.23 -44.12
C ASN A 399 1.23 59.70 -45.13
N LEU A 400 1.12 58.42 -45.49
CA LEU A 400 1.93 57.79 -46.54
C LEU A 400 1.08 57.71 -47.80
N ASN A 401 1.46 58.36 -48.91
CA ASN A 401 0.61 58.38 -50.10
C ASN A 401 0.78 57.16 -51.03
N THR A 402 1.89 56.44 -50.96
CA THR A 402 2.16 55.28 -51.85
C THR A 402 1.38 54.02 -51.45
N ILE A 403 0.64 53.44 -52.42
CA ILE A 403 -0.17 52.22 -52.21
C ILE A 403 0.69 51.02 -51.79
N SER A 404 1.87 50.81 -52.38
CA SER A 404 2.74 49.67 -52.07
C SER A 404 3.19 49.64 -50.61
N ILE A 405 3.54 50.81 -50.04
CA ILE A 405 3.92 50.93 -48.63
C ILE A 405 2.70 50.68 -47.74
N ARG A 406 1.51 51.20 -48.10
CA ARG A 406 0.26 50.94 -47.38
C ARG A 406 -0.08 49.45 -47.33
N VAL A 407 0.09 48.71 -48.43
CA VAL A 407 -0.13 47.25 -48.46
C VAL A 407 0.86 46.52 -47.56
N ALA A 408 2.16 46.87 -47.61
CA ALA A 408 3.18 46.28 -46.74
C ALA A 408 2.88 46.52 -45.26
N ILE A 409 2.51 47.75 -44.90
CA ILE A 409 2.10 48.13 -43.53
C ILE A 409 0.83 47.38 -43.13
N PHE A 410 -0.17 47.27 -44.00
CA PHE A 410 -1.39 46.51 -43.72
C PHE A 410 -1.09 45.04 -43.40
N VAL A 411 -0.26 44.38 -44.22
CA VAL A 411 0.15 42.99 -43.98
C VAL A 411 0.95 42.86 -42.69
N LEU A 412 1.84 43.82 -42.38
CA LEU A 412 2.57 43.86 -41.11
C LEU A 412 1.63 43.97 -39.91
N PHE A 413 0.67 44.89 -39.92
CA PHE A 413 -0.32 45.03 -38.84
C PHE A 413 -1.20 43.78 -38.70
N LEU A 414 -1.65 43.20 -39.81
CA LEU A 414 -2.40 41.94 -39.80
C LEU A 414 -1.58 40.82 -39.14
N THR A 415 -0.30 40.69 -39.53
CA THR A 415 0.62 39.72 -38.94
C THR A 415 0.80 39.96 -37.44
N ALA A 416 1.01 41.21 -37.02
CA ALA A 416 1.18 41.58 -35.62
C ALA A 416 -0.07 41.27 -34.78
N VAL A 417 -1.28 41.49 -35.32
CA VAL A 417 -2.55 41.15 -34.64
C VAL A 417 -2.67 39.64 -34.42
N PHE A 418 -2.36 38.81 -35.42
CA PHE A 418 -2.39 37.35 -35.23
C PHE A 418 -1.37 36.87 -34.20
N LEU A 419 -0.16 37.42 -34.20
CA LEU A 419 0.86 37.07 -33.21
C LEU A 419 0.45 37.50 -31.80
N PHE A 420 -0.05 38.72 -31.64
CA PHE A 420 -0.51 39.23 -30.35
C PHE A 420 -1.69 38.45 -29.79
N THR A 421 -2.68 38.13 -30.63
CA THR A 421 -3.87 37.36 -30.20
C THR A 421 -3.48 35.94 -29.78
N SER A 422 -2.59 35.28 -30.53
CA SER A 422 -2.06 33.96 -30.18
C SER A 422 -1.25 33.98 -28.87
N TYR A 423 -0.40 34.98 -28.68
CA TYR A 423 0.37 35.18 -27.45
C TYR A 423 -0.55 35.40 -26.24
N SER A 424 -1.55 36.27 -26.39
CA SER A 424 -2.51 36.61 -25.33
C SER A 424 -3.34 35.40 -24.92
N ALA A 425 -3.87 34.64 -25.90
CA ALA A 425 -4.63 33.42 -25.62
C ALA A 425 -3.79 32.37 -24.88
N SER A 426 -2.52 32.22 -25.27
CA SER A 426 -1.60 31.27 -24.65
C SER A 426 -1.24 31.64 -23.21
N ILE A 427 -1.02 32.94 -22.91
CA ILE A 427 -0.77 33.39 -21.54
C ILE A 427 -1.94 33.07 -20.62
N VAL A 428 -3.18 33.34 -21.06
CA VAL A 428 -4.39 33.07 -20.27
C VAL A 428 -4.47 31.58 -19.93
N ALA A 429 -4.24 30.69 -20.90
CA ALA A 429 -4.23 29.26 -20.68
C ALA A 429 -3.11 28.80 -19.73
N LEU A 430 -1.92 29.40 -19.82
CA LEU A 430 -0.76 29.06 -18.98
C LEU A 430 -0.93 29.53 -17.53
N LEU A 431 -1.59 30.67 -17.28
CA LEU A 431 -1.88 31.16 -15.93
C LEU A 431 -2.87 30.25 -15.19
N GLN A 432 -3.79 29.62 -15.93
CA GLN A 432 -4.75 28.67 -15.39
C GLN A 432 -4.16 27.25 -15.22
N SER A 433 -3.02 26.97 -15.84
CA SER A 433 -2.42 25.64 -15.83
C SER A 433 -1.58 25.41 -14.57
N PRO A 434 -1.79 24.28 -13.84
CA PRO A 434 -0.90 23.90 -12.75
C PRO A 434 0.49 23.56 -13.29
N SER A 435 1.52 23.75 -12.46
CA SER A 435 2.85 23.26 -12.80
C SER A 435 2.95 21.74 -12.65
N ASP A 436 3.99 21.16 -13.23
CA ASP A 436 4.34 19.75 -13.10
C ASP A 436 5.74 19.59 -12.45
N SER A 437 6.02 20.45 -11.47
CA SER A 437 7.36 20.66 -10.90
C SER A 437 7.72 19.67 -9.78
N ILE A 438 6.72 19.12 -9.08
CA ILE A 438 6.95 18.20 -7.96
C ILE A 438 6.35 16.84 -8.32
N LYS A 439 7.20 15.87 -8.67
CA LYS A 439 6.79 14.50 -9.04
C LYS A 439 7.33 13.42 -8.11
N THR A 440 8.50 13.67 -7.54
CA THR A 440 9.22 12.67 -6.75
C THR A 440 9.36 13.10 -5.30
N VAL A 441 9.67 12.14 -4.43
CA VAL A 441 10.00 12.42 -3.01
C VAL A 441 11.18 13.40 -2.91
N ARG A 442 12.13 13.35 -3.85
CA ARG A 442 13.24 14.31 -3.91
C ARG A 442 12.75 15.74 -4.13
N ASP A 443 11.92 15.96 -5.14
CA ASP A 443 11.36 17.28 -5.43
C ASP A 443 10.54 17.81 -4.25
N LEU A 444 9.79 16.90 -3.61
CA LEU A 444 9.04 17.20 -2.38
C LEU A 444 9.97 17.71 -1.27
N VAL A 445 11.11 17.05 -1.03
CA VAL A 445 12.10 17.45 0.00
C VAL A 445 12.80 18.77 -0.32
N GLU A 446 13.09 19.01 -1.60
CA GLU A 446 13.79 20.22 -2.07
C GLU A 446 12.86 21.44 -2.13
N SER A 447 11.56 21.24 -2.35
CA SER A 447 10.56 22.31 -2.39
C SER A 447 10.49 23.15 -1.11
N SER A 448 9.93 24.36 -1.20
CA SER A 448 9.63 25.21 -0.04
C SER A 448 8.36 24.78 0.72
N MET A 449 7.66 23.73 0.27
CA MET A 449 6.39 23.27 0.82
C MET A 449 6.53 22.80 2.28
N THR A 450 5.60 23.17 3.16
CA THR A 450 5.56 22.61 4.52
C THR A 450 4.99 21.19 4.47
N PHE A 451 5.34 20.33 5.43
CA PHE A 451 4.93 18.92 5.40
C PHE A 451 4.54 18.41 6.78
N THR A 452 3.37 17.77 6.89
CA THR A 452 2.91 17.06 8.11
C THR A 452 2.33 15.69 7.76
N ALA A 453 2.10 14.85 8.76
CA ALA A 453 1.53 13.51 8.59
C ALA A 453 0.32 13.29 9.49
N GLN A 454 -0.56 12.37 9.10
CA GLN A 454 -1.68 11.95 9.93
C GLN A 454 -1.19 11.27 11.22
N ILE A 455 -1.84 11.57 12.35
CA ILE A 455 -1.67 10.81 13.60
C ILE A 455 -1.95 9.32 13.34
N SER A 456 -0.95 8.48 13.57
CA SER A 456 -1.05 7.03 13.38
C SER A 456 -0.12 6.32 14.37
N PRO A 457 -0.54 5.18 14.94
CA PRO A 457 0.29 4.40 15.87
C PRO A 457 1.62 3.93 15.27
N TYR A 458 1.69 3.82 13.93
CA TYR A 458 2.91 3.42 13.22
C TYR A 458 3.68 4.59 12.59
N GLY A 459 3.13 5.81 12.62
CA GLY A 459 3.66 6.94 11.86
C GLY A 459 5.14 7.23 12.19
N GLN A 460 5.48 7.30 13.47
CA GLN A 460 6.85 7.54 13.91
C GLN A 460 7.78 6.37 13.60
N VAL A 461 7.35 5.15 13.87
CA VAL A 461 8.15 3.93 13.66
C VAL A 461 8.55 3.78 12.20
N TYR A 462 7.67 4.09 11.25
CA TYR A 462 8.01 4.04 9.82
C TYR A 462 9.11 5.02 9.41
N PHE A 463 9.15 6.22 9.98
CA PHE A 463 10.21 7.18 9.70
C PHE A 463 11.53 6.81 10.38
N ASP A 464 11.46 6.12 11.53
CA ASP A 464 12.65 5.68 12.27
C ASP A 464 13.28 4.43 11.62
N GLU A 465 12.46 3.49 11.13
CA GLU A 465 12.89 2.24 10.48
C GLU A 465 13.16 2.36 8.98
N THR A 466 12.89 3.50 8.34
CA THR A 466 13.05 3.63 6.88
C THR A 466 14.52 3.65 6.45
N ASP A 467 14.86 2.81 5.48
CA ASP A 467 16.16 2.81 4.80
C ASP A 467 16.24 3.80 3.63
N ASP A 468 15.11 4.38 3.21
CA ASP A 468 15.09 5.32 2.09
C ASP A 468 15.76 6.66 2.49
N PRO A 469 16.88 7.04 1.85
CA PRO A 469 17.59 8.26 2.18
C PRO A 469 16.75 9.53 1.93
N TYR A 470 15.82 9.52 0.98
CA TYR A 470 14.94 10.66 0.68
C TYR A 470 13.84 10.81 1.73
N LEU A 471 13.24 9.72 2.21
CA LEU A 471 12.26 9.76 3.30
C LEU A 471 12.89 10.18 4.62
N ARG A 472 14.11 9.71 4.90
CA ARG A 472 14.90 10.17 6.06
C ARG A 472 15.21 11.66 5.97
N LYS A 473 15.57 12.15 4.78
CA LYS A 473 15.76 13.60 4.54
C LYS A 473 14.44 14.38 4.68
N LEU A 474 13.32 13.84 4.21
CA LEU A 474 11.99 14.45 4.36
C LEU A 474 11.65 14.65 5.84
N TYR A 475 11.78 13.60 6.65
CA TYR A 475 11.51 13.65 8.07
C TYR A 475 12.42 14.67 8.79
N ASN A 476 13.74 14.56 8.59
CA ASN A 476 14.69 15.43 9.27
C ASN A 476 14.57 16.91 8.87
N LYS A 477 14.38 17.19 7.56
CA LYS A 477 14.32 18.56 7.04
C LYS A 477 12.97 19.22 7.30
N LYS A 478 11.86 18.51 7.07
CA LYS A 478 10.52 19.11 7.06
C LYS A 478 9.65 18.84 8.29
N MET A 479 9.85 17.72 9.00
CA MET A 479 8.95 17.32 10.10
C MET A 479 9.60 17.46 11.49
N LYS A 480 10.88 17.12 11.63
CA LYS A 480 11.56 17.03 12.94
C LYS A 480 11.50 18.32 13.78
N HIS A 481 11.58 19.48 13.12
CA HIS A 481 11.57 20.79 13.80
C HIS A 481 10.19 21.20 14.33
N GLN A 482 9.10 20.55 13.88
CA GLN A 482 7.72 20.91 14.25
C GLN A 482 7.26 20.30 15.59
N GLY A 483 8.10 19.50 16.25
CA GLY A 483 7.78 18.91 17.55
C GLY A 483 6.52 18.03 17.51
N THR A 484 5.50 18.42 18.27
CA THR A 484 4.20 17.72 18.33
C THR A 484 3.31 18.01 17.12
N GLN A 485 3.49 19.13 16.43
CA GLN A 485 2.68 19.52 15.26
C GLN A 485 3.03 18.75 13.98
N LYS A 486 4.07 17.89 14.02
CA LYS A 486 4.44 17.05 12.88
C LYS A 486 3.39 15.98 12.54
N PHE A 487 2.63 15.56 13.55
CA PHE A 487 1.51 14.62 13.41
C PHE A 487 0.21 15.34 13.79
N THR A 488 -0.70 15.47 12.83
CA THR A 488 -1.97 16.20 13.00
C THR A 488 -3.16 15.33 12.61
N LEU A 489 -4.36 15.78 12.99
CA LEU A 489 -5.60 15.16 12.55
C LEU A 489 -5.74 15.26 11.03
N ALA A 490 -6.36 14.24 10.42
CA ALA A 490 -6.58 14.22 8.98
C ALA A 490 -7.36 15.45 8.48
N SER A 491 -8.33 15.93 9.27
CA SER A 491 -9.10 17.14 8.98
C SER A 491 -8.27 18.41 8.94
N GLU A 492 -7.35 18.57 9.89
CA GLU A 492 -6.47 19.73 9.93
C GLU A 492 -5.47 19.72 8.78
N GLY A 493 -4.84 18.57 8.50
CA GLY A 493 -3.90 18.41 7.40
C GLY A 493 -4.54 18.66 6.03
N ILE A 494 -5.75 18.12 5.81
CA ILE A 494 -6.50 18.33 4.56
C ILE A 494 -6.98 19.79 4.44
N ALA A 495 -7.35 20.45 5.54
CA ALA A 495 -7.66 21.87 5.52
C ALA A 495 -6.44 22.72 5.14
N LYS A 496 -5.25 22.39 5.68
CA LYS A 496 -3.99 23.07 5.31
C LYS A 496 -3.63 22.92 3.85
N ILE A 497 -3.81 21.74 3.23
CA ILE A 497 -3.61 21.56 1.77
C ILE A 497 -4.53 22.47 0.96
N ARG A 498 -5.73 22.78 1.48
CA ARG A 498 -6.69 23.63 0.78
C ARG A 498 -6.21 25.07 0.71
N THR A 499 -5.67 25.61 1.80
CA THR A 499 -5.36 27.03 1.99
C THR A 499 -3.89 27.39 1.82
N GLU A 500 -2.97 26.47 2.10
CA GLU A 500 -1.52 26.72 2.15
C GLU A 500 -0.77 25.83 1.16
N PHE A 501 0.47 26.22 0.82
CA PHE A 501 1.39 25.34 0.10
C PHE A 501 1.95 24.30 1.06
N HIS A 502 1.14 23.26 1.29
CA HIS A 502 1.33 22.22 2.29
C HIS A 502 1.16 20.82 1.69
N GLY A 503 2.04 19.90 2.08
CA GLY A 503 1.91 18.47 1.80
C GLY A 503 1.54 17.68 3.04
N PHE A 504 0.60 16.74 2.90
CA PHE A 504 0.09 15.94 4.00
C PHE A 504 0.18 14.44 3.70
N MET A 505 0.82 13.68 4.59
CA MET A 505 0.85 12.22 4.50
C MET A 505 -0.40 11.60 5.13
N VAL A 506 -1.15 10.83 4.35
CA VAL A 506 -2.43 10.25 4.78
C VAL A 506 -2.71 8.94 4.02
N VAL A 507 -3.39 7.99 4.68
CA VAL A 507 -3.77 6.71 4.03
C VAL A 507 -5.09 6.81 3.28
N SER A 508 -6.04 7.60 3.81
CA SER A 508 -7.36 7.84 3.23
C SER A 508 -7.76 9.31 3.40
N ALA A 509 -7.65 10.08 2.32
CA ALA A 509 -8.07 11.49 2.30
C ALA A 509 -9.43 11.70 1.61
N TYR A 510 -9.77 10.86 0.64
CA TYR A 510 -10.86 11.12 -0.29
C TYR A 510 -12.24 11.15 0.36
N LYS A 511 -12.44 10.39 1.43
CA LYS A 511 -13.70 10.44 2.19
C LYS A 511 -13.95 11.85 2.73
N LEU A 512 -12.91 12.47 3.31
CA LEU A 512 -13.02 13.80 3.87
C LEU A 512 -13.03 14.90 2.81
N ILE A 513 -12.19 14.77 1.78
CA ILE A 513 -12.18 15.68 0.62
C ILE A 513 -13.56 15.70 -0.05
N SER A 514 -14.18 14.52 -0.26
CA SER A 514 -15.49 14.44 -0.90
C SER A 514 -16.58 15.15 -0.09
N ARG A 515 -16.46 15.15 1.25
CA ARG A 515 -17.41 15.80 2.16
C ARG A 515 -17.17 17.30 2.35
N LEU A 516 -15.92 17.74 2.44
CA LEU A 516 -15.56 19.11 2.83
C LEU A 516 -15.28 20.04 1.65
N TRP A 517 -14.87 19.50 0.49
CA TRP A 517 -14.44 20.31 -0.65
C TRP A 517 -15.53 20.40 -1.70
N ARG A 518 -15.50 21.50 -2.47
CA ARG A 518 -16.39 21.68 -3.62
C ARG A 518 -15.92 20.81 -4.79
N GLU A 519 -16.82 20.43 -5.68
CA GLU A 519 -16.50 19.56 -6.84
C GLU A 519 -15.35 20.12 -7.70
N GLU A 520 -15.33 21.44 -7.90
CA GLU A 520 -14.27 22.16 -8.63
C GLU A 520 -12.87 22.02 -7.99
N GLU A 521 -12.78 21.86 -6.67
CA GLU A 521 -11.52 21.78 -5.93
C GLU A 521 -10.95 20.35 -5.90
N LYS A 522 -11.79 19.34 -6.14
CA LYS A 522 -11.42 17.90 -5.99
C LYS A 522 -10.43 17.41 -7.05
N CYS A 523 -10.17 18.20 -8.08
CA CYS A 523 -9.32 17.78 -9.20
C CYS A 523 -7.94 18.46 -9.26
N GLY A 524 -7.65 19.36 -8.30
CA GLY A 524 -6.43 20.17 -8.28
C GLY A 524 -5.28 19.66 -7.41
N PHE A 525 -5.30 18.41 -6.95
CA PHE A 525 -4.26 17.85 -6.08
C PHE A 525 -3.46 16.71 -6.74
N SER A 526 -2.19 16.63 -6.37
CA SER A 526 -1.23 15.61 -6.75
C SER A 526 -0.89 14.72 -5.56
N GLU A 527 -0.45 13.51 -5.89
CA GLU A 527 -0.13 12.49 -4.90
C GLU A 527 1.21 11.84 -5.25
N ILE A 528 2.07 11.70 -4.25
CA ILE A 528 3.33 10.97 -4.35
C ILE A 528 3.30 9.84 -3.33
N GLN A 529 3.48 8.61 -3.78
CA GLN A 529 3.59 7.45 -2.90
C GLN A 529 4.89 7.56 -2.09
N LEU A 530 4.79 7.46 -0.76
CA LEU A 530 5.95 7.59 0.12
C LEU A 530 6.47 6.22 0.55
N PHE A 531 5.59 5.33 1.00
CA PHE A 531 5.97 4.05 1.57
C PHE A 531 5.19 2.90 0.93
N LYS A 532 5.83 1.74 0.83
CA LYS A 532 5.14 0.46 0.64
C LYS A 532 4.85 -0.12 2.02
N LEU A 533 3.64 0.06 2.53
CA LEU A 533 3.27 -0.54 3.81
C LEU A 533 3.18 -2.06 3.67
N PRO A 534 3.61 -2.83 4.69
CA PRO A 534 3.33 -4.25 4.76
C PRO A 534 1.83 -4.53 4.69
N ILE A 535 1.49 -5.75 4.29
CA ILE A 535 0.10 -6.21 4.26
C ILE A 535 -0.44 -6.23 5.70
N LEU A 536 -1.65 -5.68 5.88
CA LEU A 536 -2.44 -5.85 7.09
C LEU A 536 -3.11 -7.22 7.05
N ALA A 537 -3.03 -7.96 8.16
CA ALA A 537 -3.71 -9.23 8.33
C ALA A 537 -4.25 -9.34 9.76
N LEU A 538 -5.34 -10.10 9.94
CA LEU A 538 -5.82 -10.39 11.30
C LEU A 538 -4.79 -11.28 12.00
N ALA A 539 -4.32 -10.81 13.15
CA ALA A 539 -3.43 -11.56 14.01
C ALA A 539 -4.25 -12.53 14.86
N VAL A 540 -3.70 -13.72 15.09
CA VAL A 540 -4.25 -14.74 15.98
C VAL A 540 -3.14 -15.25 16.89
N ILE A 541 -3.51 -15.94 17.95
CA ILE A 541 -2.54 -16.61 18.82
C ILE A 541 -1.66 -17.55 17.98
N LYS A 542 -0.37 -17.69 18.34
CA LYS A 542 0.55 -18.64 17.70
C LYS A 542 -0.05 -20.05 17.64
N LYS A 543 -0.08 -20.66 16.45
CA LYS A 543 -0.69 -21.98 16.23
C LYS A 543 -2.13 -22.07 16.80
N SER A 544 -2.91 -20.99 16.67
CA SER A 544 -4.32 -20.98 17.05
C SER A 544 -5.11 -22.01 16.25
N GLY A 545 -6.06 -22.69 16.89
CA GLY A 545 -6.96 -23.63 16.22
C GLY A 545 -8.12 -22.99 15.43
N TYR A 546 -8.10 -21.67 15.22
CA TYR A 546 -9.08 -20.91 14.43
C TYR A 546 -8.46 -20.21 13.21
N LYS A 547 -7.14 -20.25 13.06
CA LYS A 547 -6.37 -19.51 12.06
C LYS A 547 -6.79 -19.80 10.61
N ASP A 548 -6.72 -21.05 10.18
CA ASP A 548 -7.07 -21.54 8.85
C ASP A 548 -8.57 -21.41 8.55
N ILE A 549 -9.45 -21.62 9.53
CA ILE A 549 -10.90 -21.41 9.33
C ILE A 549 -11.20 -19.93 9.11
N PHE A 550 -10.59 -19.04 9.90
CA PHE A 550 -10.68 -17.60 9.69
C PHE A 550 -10.10 -17.21 8.33
N LYS A 551 -8.92 -17.75 7.99
CA LYS A 551 -8.25 -17.54 6.70
C LYS A 551 -9.16 -17.93 5.54
N GLN A 552 -9.79 -19.10 5.58
CA GLN A 552 -10.69 -19.57 4.53
C GLN A 552 -11.89 -18.65 4.35
N LYS A 553 -12.54 -18.23 5.44
CA LYS A 553 -13.70 -17.33 5.37
C LYS A 553 -13.31 -15.93 4.92
N LEU A 554 -12.16 -15.40 5.34
CA LEU A 554 -11.64 -14.11 4.88
C LEU A 554 -11.26 -14.13 3.38
N MET A 555 -10.69 -15.23 2.89
CA MET A 555 -10.46 -15.43 1.45
C MET A 555 -11.79 -15.50 0.69
N HIS A 556 -12.76 -16.23 1.22
CA HIS A 556 -14.10 -16.27 0.63
C HIS A 556 -14.75 -14.88 0.58
N GLN A 557 -14.61 -14.04 1.61
CA GLN A 557 -15.08 -12.65 1.60
C GLN A 557 -14.43 -11.81 0.48
N GLU A 558 -13.19 -12.10 0.11
CA GLU A 558 -12.51 -11.47 -1.03
C GLU A 558 -13.06 -11.97 -2.37
N GLU A 559 -13.17 -13.29 -2.53
CA GLU A 559 -13.65 -13.94 -3.76
C GLU A 559 -15.06 -13.47 -4.15
N VAL A 560 -15.96 -13.32 -3.17
CA VAL A 560 -17.34 -12.85 -3.41
C VAL A 560 -17.49 -11.32 -3.42
N GLY A 561 -16.39 -10.58 -3.21
CA GLY A 561 -16.36 -9.12 -3.27
C GLY A 561 -16.86 -8.37 -2.03
N ILE A 562 -17.20 -9.06 -0.94
CA ILE A 562 -17.57 -8.42 0.35
C ILE A 562 -16.42 -7.57 0.87
N LYS A 563 -15.19 -8.11 0.86
CA LYS A 563 -13.97 -7.40 1.28
C LYS A 563 -13.81 -6.09 0.50
N ASN A 564 -13.95 -6.16 -0.83
CA ASN A 564 -13.85 -5.00 -1.72
C ASN A 564 -14.93 -3.95 -1.45
N ARG A 565 -16.17 -4.38 -1.18
CA ARG A 565 -17.28 -3.47 -0.81
C ARG A 565 -16.98 -2.75 0.50
N ILE A 566 -16.55 -3.47 1.54
CA ILE A 566 -16.21 -2.89 2.86
C ILE A 566 -15.06 -1.88 2.69
N ILE A 567 -13.99 -2.27 1.99
CA ILE A 567 -12.84 -1.37 1.74
C ILE A 567 -13.28 -0.10 1.00
N ARG A 568 -14.08 -0.21 -0.07
CA ARG A 568 -14.55 0.97 -0.83
C ARG A 568 -15.45 1.90 -0.01
N ARG A 569 -16.19 1.37 0.97
CA ARG A 569 -17.04 2.15 1.87
C ARG A 569 -16.21 3.01 2.83
N TRP A 570 -15.17 2.42 3.43
CA TRP A 570 -14.32 3.10 4.42
C TRP A 570 -13.22 3.95 3.77
N ILE A 571 -12.71 3.48 2.64
CA ILE A 571 -11.58 4.05 1.92
C ILE A 571 -11.99 4.20 0.44
N PRO A 572 -12.79 5.23 0.12
CA PRO A 572 -13.25 5.45 -1.23
C PRO A 572 -12.06 5.66 -2.19
N PRO A 573 -12.20 5.27 -3.46
CA PRO A 573 -11.17 5.55 -4.46
C PRO A 573 -11.09 7.05 -4.74
N LYS A 574 -10.01 7.46 -5.41
CA LYS A 574 -9.86 8.82 -5.91
C LYS A 574 -11.08 9.20 -6.77
N PRO A 575 -11.68 10.39 -6.58
CA PRO A 575 -12.75 10.85 -7.45
C PRO A 575 -12.27 10.90 -8.91
N MET A 576 -13.12 10.48 -9.84
CA MET A 576 -12.83 10.61 -11.26
C MET A 576 -12.93 12.08 -11.65
N CYS A 577 -11.82 12.62 -12.15
CA CYS A 577 -11.74 13.98 -12.62
C CYS A 577 -11.76 13.97 -14.14
N ASP A 578 -12.89 14.40 -14.70
CA ASP A 578 -13.00 14.58 -16.14
C ASP A 578 -12.14 15.78 -16.58
N SER A 579 -11.57 15.72 -17.79
CA SER A 579 -10.64 16.76 -18.28
C SER A 579 -11.33 18.13 -18.38
N SER A 580 -12.65 18.13 -18.61
CA SER A 580 -13.53 19.30 -18.60
C SER A 580 -13.57 20.02 -17.25
N ASN A 581 -13.54 19.31 -16.12
CA ASN A 581 -13.60 19.91 -14.78
C ASN A 581 -12.29 20.56 -14.34
N ARG A 582 -11.13 20.18 -14.92
CA ARG A 582 -9.86 20.90 -14.68
C ARG A 582 -9.84 22.28 -15.34
N ALA A 583 -10.60 22.49 -16.43
CA ALA A 583 -10.66 23.75 -17.15
C ALA A 583 -11.45 24.85 -16.40
N ASN A 584 -12.28 24.48 -15.42
CA ASN A 584 -13.10 25.42 -14.64
C ASN A 584 -12.42 25.90 -13.35
N GLN A 585 -11.13 25.60 -13.15
CA GLN A 585 -10.42 26.06 -11.97
C GLN A 585 -10.02 27.54 -12.15
N PHE A 586 -10.82 28.44 -11.60
CA PHE A 586 -10.49 29.87 -11.60
C PHE A 586 -9.28 30.14 -10.69
N VAL A 587 -8.13 30.42 -11.30
CA VAL A 587 -6.90 30.79 -10.58
C VAL A 587 -6.85 32.31 -10.43
N SER A 588 -6.74 32.80 -9.20
CA SER A 588 -6.49 34.22 -8.93
C SER A 588 -5.04 34.56 -9.26
N VAL A 589 -4.83 35.47 -10.21
CA VAL A 589 -3.50 35.95 -10.62
C VAL A 589 -2.90 36.81 -9.50
N SER A 590 -1.70 36.47 -9.04
CA SER A 590 -0.98 37.22 -8.00
C SER A 590 -0.02 38.25 -8.60
N ILE A 591 0.32 39.29 -7.84
CA ILE A 591 1.30 40.32 -8.27
C ILE A 591 2.67 39.74 -8.59
N LYS A 592 3.02 38.60 -7.97
CA LYS A 592 4.27 37.87 -8.24
C LYS A 592 4.39 37.43 -9.71
N GLU A 593 3.26 37.17 -10.37
CA GLU A 593 3.22 36.66 -11.74
C GLU A 593 3.47 37.77 -12.76
N ILE A 594 3.11 39.01 -12.43
CA ILE A 594 3.30 40.21 -13.27
C ILE A 594 4.63 40.91 -12.94
N TYR A 595 5.31 40.50 -11.87
CA TYR A 595 6.56 41.10 -11.40
C TYR A 595 7.64 41.27 -12.49
N PRO A 596 7.93 40.27 -13.36
CA PRO A 596 8.90 40.45 -14.43
C PRO A 596 8.53 41.55 -15.43
N MET A 597 7.23 41.74 -15.70
CA MET A 597 6.75 42.80 -16.60
C MET A 597 6.98 44.19 -15.98
N LEU A 598 6.71 44.33 -14.68
CA LEU A 598 6.97 45.57 -13.94
C LEU A 598 8.47 45.90 -13.89
N GLN A 599 9.33 44.90 -13.77
CA GLN A 599 10.79 45.09 -13.81
C GLN A 599 11.27 45.61 -15.17
N ILE A 600 10.79 45.02 -16.28
CA ILE A 600 11.14 45.45 -17.64
C ILE A 600 10.66 46.89 -17.88
N TYR A 601 9.42 47.20 -17.48
CA TYR A 601 8.88 48.55 -17.59
C TYR A 601 9.71 49.58 -16.79
N GLY A 602 10.02 49.26 -15.53
CA GLY A 602 10.85 50.13 -14.69
C GLY A 602 12.25 50.34 -15.27
N PHE A 603 12.90 49.29 -15.75
CA PHE A 603 14.21 49.39 -16.40
C PHE A 603 14.16 50.25 -17.67
N GLY A 604 13.14 50.06 -18.51
CA GLY A 604 12.95 50.87 -19.72
C GLY A 604 12.77 52.36 -19.41
N LEU A 605 12.02 52.69 -18.36
CA LEU A 605 11.83 54.07 -17.91
C LEU A 605 13.11 54.68 -17.35
N CYS A 606 13.93 53.92 -16.62
CA CYS A 606 15.25 54.39 -16.20
C CYS A 606 16.17 54.67 -17.39
N VAL A 607 16.21 53.76 -18.38
CA VAL A 607 17.04 53.93 -19.58
C VAL A 607 16.61 55.15 -20.38
N SER A 608 15.31 55.38 -20.57
CA SER A 608 14.83 56.56 -21.33
C SER A 608 15.20 57.88 -20.65
N ILE A 609 15.12 57.95 -19.32
CA ILE A 609 15.56 59.11 -18.54
C ILE A 609 17.06 59.35 -18.71
N VAL A 610 17.88 58.29 -18.68
CA VAL A 610 19.33 58.41 -18.88
C VAL A 610 19.65 58.90 -20.29
N VAL A 611 18.98 58.36 -21.32
CA VAL A 611 19.16 58.82 -22.71
C VAL A 611 18.78 60.29 -22.85
N LEU A 612 17.66 60.73 -22.25
CA LEU A 612 17.25 62.13 -22.25
C LEU A 612 18.33 63.04 -21.63
N PHE A 613 18.90 62.66 -20.49
CA PHE A 613 19.99 63.44 -19.88
C PHE A 613 21.25 63.48 -20.74
N LEU A 614 21.58 62.38 -21.43
CA LEU A 614 22.70 62.34 -22.36
C LEU A 614 22.45 63.21 -23.59
N GLU A 615 21.24 63.23 -24.13
CA GLU A 615 20.84 64.11 -25.25
C GLU A 615 20.93 65.58 -24.87
N ILE A 616 20.36 65.97 -23.72
CA ILE A 616 20.46 67.34 -23.20
C ILE A 616 21.93 67.72 -22.98
N GLY A 617 22.73 66.80 -22.42
CA GLY A 617 24.16 67.01 -22.21
C GLY A 617 24.92 67.18 -23.53
N TYR A 618 24.64 66.36 -24.53
CA TYR A 618 25.23 66.43 -25.85
C TYR A 618 24.84 67.72 -26.58
N GLU A 619 23.57 68.11 -26.54
CA GLU A 619 23.07 69.36 -27.14
C GLU A 619 23.69 70.59 -26.45
N THR A 620 23.82 70.57 -25.13
CA THR A 620 24.48 71.64 -24.38
C THR A 620 25.97 71.73 -24.72
N TYR A 621 26.66 70.59 -24.83
CA TYR A 621 28.08 70.53 -25.19
C TYR A 621 28.33 71.01 -26.64
N THR A 622 27.51 70.58 -27.59
CA THR A 622 27.61 71.00 -29.00
C THR A 622 27.29 72.48 -29.17
N ARG A 623 26.28 73.02 -28.49
CA ARG A 623 26.00 74.47 -28.46
C ARG A 623 27.14 75.27 -27.81
N TYR A 624 27.72 74.77 -26.73
CA TYR A 624 28.88 75.40 -26.09
C TYR A 624 30.09 75.43 -27.03
N ARG A 625 30.37 74.30 -27.71
CA ARG A 625 31.48 74.20 -28.68
C ARG A 625 31.26 75.08 -29.91
N ALA A 626 30.06 75.11 -30.49
CA ALA A 626 29.72 75.99 -31.61
C ALA A 626 29.90 77.47 -31.24
N LYS A 627 29.48 77.86 -30.02
CA LYS A 627 29.69 79.22 -29.51
C LYS A 627 31.17 79.55 -29.25
N HIS A 628 31.98 78.56 -28.88
CA HIS A 628 33.43 78.72 -28.69
C HIS A 628 34.19 78.80 -30.02
N ASP A 629 33.78 78.05 -31.05
CA ASP A 629 34.34 78.14 -32.41
C ASP A 629 33.93 79.45 -33.11
N ASP A 630 32.71 79.96 -32.90
CA ASP A 630 32.29 81.30 -33.37
C ASP A 630 33.10 82.43 -32.69
N ASP A 631 33.36 82.34 -31.38
CA ASP A 631 34.20 83.30 -30.64
C ASP A 631 35.68 83.24 -31.08
N LEU A 632 36.18 82.06 -31.46
CA LEU A 632 37.52 81.87 -32.02
C LEU A 632 37.60 82.41 -33.46
N PHE A 633 36.57 82.20 -34.28
CA PHE A 633 36.48 82.75 -35.64
C PHE A 633 36.40 84.29 -35.62
N TYR A 634 35.61 84.88 -34.71
CA TYR A 634 35.58 86.33 -34.49
C TYR A 634 36.91 86.89 -33.96
N LYS A 635 37.65 86.15 -33.12
CA LYS A 635 38.98 86.57 -32.66
C LYS A 635 40.07 86.48 -33.73
N ILE A 636 39.99 85.49 -34.63
CA ILE A 636 40.99 85.28 -35.70
C ILE A 636 40.73 86.23 -36.89
N PHE A 637 39.47 86.44 -37.30
CA PHE A 637 39.13 87.30 -38.44
C PHE A 637 38.71 88.73 -38.06
N GLY A 638 38.40 89.01 -36.79
CA GLY A 638 38.14 90.36 -36.29
C GLY A 638 39.38 91.25 -36.21
N PHE A 639 40.59 90.70 -36.42
CA PHE A 639 41.85 91.45 -36.39
C PHE A 639 42.25 92.08 -37.75
N THR A 640 41.50 91.85 -38.84
CA THR A 640 41.83 92.36 -40.18
C THR A 640 40.97 93.52 -40.70
N TYR A 641 40.14 94.16 -39.87
CA TYR A 641 39.43 95.38 -40.30
C TYR A 641 39.35 96.44 -39.20
N ASN A 642 40.49 97.02 -38.83
CA ASN A 642 40.49 98.39 -38.35
C ASN A 642 41.86 99.07 -38.54
N LYS A 643 42.06 99.71 -39.71
CA LYS A 643 42.87 100.93 -39.83
C LYS A 643 42.61 101.65 -41.16
N ARG A 644 42.06 102.85 -41.02
CA ARG A 644 41.77 103.95 -41.97
C ARG A 644 40.47 103.86 -42.76
#